data_AF-A0AA96EEQ0-F1
#
_entry.id   AF-A0AA96EEQ0-F1
#
_cell.length_a   1.000
_cell.length_b   1.000
_cell.length_c   1.000
_cell.angle_alpha   90.00
_cell.angle_beta   90.00
_cell.angle_gamma   90.00
#
_symmetry.space_group_name_H-M   'P 1'
#
loop_
_entity.id
_entity.type
_entity.pdbx_description
1 polymer ?
#
loop_
_entity_poly.entity_id
_entity_poly.type
_entity_poly.pdbx_seq_one_letter_code
_entity_poly.pdbx_strand_id
1 'polypeptide(L)'
;MKVVIDLQACQSPDGSIRGVGRYCSSLALALARSRGEHEVWIAVNGAMPESVGTVRDLFAGILPEDRVIAWESLAPTASMYPENSERSLVAEWLREAFLASLGADVVLTASMVDGFVDSVVTSVPAHSAALQVAILFDLIPLAMPEVYLTRDGQSAWYMRKVDHLRRCDLLLGISESTRTEAIQMLDLAPDKVVNISAAVGANFRQLDKVESAASVGRKYGIHKPFVMYAGGFDPRKNLETLIVAYAALPASLRETHQLVMVGNIDIKERNELNAVRERAGLAVDELVFTGFVSDEDLVRLYNSCATYVFPSIHEGFGLPALEAMSCGAVVIGAAATSLPEVIGVEEALFNPHDARDITTKLQQALIDEPFRQRMREHALRHAKGFTWEESARRAWLALEEALAARVPVELAALEAVPRLVALVTLDPVQAGDVASALGFVPERLDVFGLVGDAAVPSSWRQRGLGELEPSAFDEILVHVTDSEGMRAVLDTLRGFPVTLLLGQKTLPRLFAAWAKVDLSVFVAMLYRWGGYHVLGLASGSGAESFESIPARALACLDPAWALAREASATGYSTPAVIARAVTSPGVARWNHEEIGRLSMAIAANAPASDTLRTLYVDISHLVIEDAKTGIQRVVRHIVAELLASPPSGYRVEPIYIKPDGVFRYARSYCAARFHAGLTLPEDLPVEFRQSDVFVGLDLAAHLVPYLRHTYIRMRSSGVAIHFVVYDLLPLLRPDCFDENGLPTFRLWYEAIAELADGIICISRTVADEFKRWLPQSMPARGRALKIGWFHLGADIVQRADIQDDSGDLPVDLGSRPSFLIVGTIEPRKGHAQTLSAFERLWERGHQVNLVLIGKPGWRVETLISRLRQHPEAGKRLFWLERANDSQLIAMYQQASALLAPSEGEGFGLPLIEAAQYGRPIIARDLPVFQEVAGEHAFYFSGMQPEPMADAIERWLELDRQGQAPVSKGLPWLTWKQSAKQLEEVAVGGNWYTSWEPGSDRYFAASDYRAQTTTGQLVRGQRVSLNAPGVLFATPPFKITAGDYVVRVEGARLGAEGMAWVDVEAHDGAWRLASASLAPGEGVIAEVQVRVKEDVRDLRIRIMVDADASLSFSTMAVAAVH
;
A
#
# COMPACT_ATOMS: atom_id res chain seq x y z
N MET A 1 15.96 -8.92 -23.19
CA MET A 1 16.84 -8.54 -22.08
C MET A 1 16.01 -8.13 -20.87
N LYS A 2 16.58 -8.31 -19.68
CA LYS A 2 16.05 -7.86 -18.40
C LYS A 2 16.72 -6.54 -18.01
N VAL A 3 15.93 -5.47 -17.93
CA VAL A 3 16.38 -4.13 -17.57
C VAL A 3 15.82 -3.77 -16.20
N VAL A 4 16.72 -3.44 -15.27
CA VAL A 4 16.36 -2.87 -13.96
C VAL A 4 16.62 -1.37 -14.01
N ILE A 5 15.58 -0.57 -13.85
CA ILE A 5 15.65 0.88 -13.77
C ILE A 5 15.66 1.27 -12.29
N ASP A 6 16.78 1.78 -11.80
CA ASP A 6 16.85 2.38 -10.47
C ASP A 6 16.27 3.79 -10.52
N LEU A 7 15.09 3.94 -9.92
CA LEU A 7 14.25 5.13 -10.00
C LEU A 7 14.21 5.92 -8.68
N GLN A 8 15.25 5.79 -7.85
CA GLN A 8 15.37 6.58 -6.61
C GLN A 8 15.31 8.10 -6.81
N ALA A 9 15.64 8.61 -7.99
CA ALA A 9 15.50 10.04 -8.33
C ALA A 9 14.05 10.56 -8.19
N CYS A 10 13.05 9.68 -8.29
CA CYS A 10 11.64 10.01 -8.09
C CYS A 10 11.21 9.96 -6.61
N GLN A 11 12.10 9.54 -5.71
CA GLN A 11 11.82 9.38 -4.29
C GLN A 11 12.29 10.57 -3.43
N SER A 12 13.09 11.47 -3.99
CA SER A 12 13.51 12.67 -3.27
C SER A 12 12.33 13.65 -3.12
N PRO A 13 12.19 14.31 -1.95
CA PRO A 13 11.08 15.24 -1.68
C PRO A 13 10.95 16.34 -2.74
N ASP A 14 12.07 16.88 -3.22
CA ASP A 14 12.11 17.96 -4.22
C ASP A 14 12.00 17.45 -5.66
N GLY A 15 12.43 16.21 -5.94
CA GLY A 15 12.45 15.62 -7.29
C GLY A 15 11.14 14.96 -7.73
N SER A 16 10.33 14.45 -6.80
CA SER A 16 9.12 13.68 -7.11
C SER A 16 8.04 14.47 -7.90
N ILE A 17 8.04 15.80 -7.84
CA ILE A 17 6.97 16.65 -8.39
C ILE A 17 7.44 17.53 -9.57
N ARG A 18 8.74 17.89 -9.67
CA ARG A 18 9.30 18.81 -10.68
C ARG A 18 10.75 18.47 -11.06
N GLY A 19 11.22 19.00 -12.20
CA GLY A 19 12.63 18.89 -12.61
C GLY A 19 13.06 17.46 -12.97
N VAL A 20 14.23 17.04 -12.45
CA VAL A 20 14.88 15.75 -12.76
C VAL A 20 13.98 14.55 -12.45
N GLY A 21 13.31 14.50 -11.30
CA GLY A 21 12.47 13.34 -10.98
C GLY A 21 11.22 13.21 -11.88
N ARG A 22 10.67 14.31 -12.41
CA ARG A 22 9.62 14.29 -13.44
C ARG A 22 10.14 13.75 -14.77
N TYR A 23 11.36 14.12 -15.14
CA TYR A 23 12.02 13.59 -16.33
C TYR A 23 12.21 12.06 -16.19
N CYS A 24 12.80 11.63 -15.07
CA CYS A 24 13.07 10.23 -14.77
C CYS A 24 11.78 9.38 -14.81
N SER A 25 10.71 9.83 -14.16
CA SER A 25 9.44 9.09 -14.17
C SER A 25 8.81 9.05 -15.56
N SER A 26 8.83 10.15 -16.32
CA SER A 26 8.25 10.20 -17.67
C SER A 26 8.99 9.30 -18.66
N LEU A 27 10.33 9.32 -18.64
CA LEU A 27 11.12 8.42 -19.47
C LEU A 27 10.96 6.95 -19.05
N ALA A 28 11.00 6.66 -17.74
CA ALA A 28 10.81 5.29 -17.25
C ALA A 28 9.42 4.74 -17.60
N LEU A 29 8.37 5.57 -17.55
CA LEU A 29 7.02 5.22 -18.02
C LEU A 29 6.99 4.94 -19.53
N ALA A 30 7.65 5.77 -20.34
CA ALA A 30 7.73 5.56 -21.77
C ALA A 30 8.52 4.29 -22.12
N LEU A 31 9.64 4.01 -21.44
CA LEU A 31 10.38 2.74 -21.55
C LEU A 31 9.50 1.54 -21.18
N ALA A 32 8.79 1.61 -20.05
CA ALA A 32 7.91 0.54 -19.59
C ALA A 32 6.74 0.27 -20.57
N ARG A 33 6.17 1.33 -21.18
CA ARG A 33 5.10 1.22 -22.20
C ARG A 33 5.61 0.69 -23.54
N SER A 34 6.83 1.03 -23.92
CA SER A 34 7.46 0.64 -25.20
C SER A 34 8.35 -0.61 -25.10
N ARG A 35 8.35 -1.32 -23.97
CA ARG A 35 9.26 -2.42 -23.66
C ARG A 35 9.25 -3.60 -24.65
N GLY A 36 8.18 -3.79 -25.44
CA GLY A 36 8.03 -4.96 -26.29
C GLY A 36 8.19 -6.28 -25.52
N GLU A 37 9.11 -7.12 -25.97
CA GLU A 37 9.47 -8.41 -25.35
C GLU A 37 10.49 -8.27 -24.19
N HIS A 38 10.99 -7.06 -23.91
CA HIS A 38 11.91 -6.84 -22.81
C HIS A 38 11.23 -6.93 -21.45
N GLU A 39 11.98 -7.41 -20.47
CA GLU A 39 11.53 -7.47 -19.09
C GLU A 39 12.01 -6.21 -18.35
N VAL A 40 11.07 -5.34 -17.95
CA VAL A 40 11.38 -4.09 -17.22
C VAL A 40 11.02 -4.23 -15.75
N TRP A 41 11.99 -3.93 -14.90
CA TRP A 41 11.87 -3.88 -13.44
C TRP A 41 12.21 -2.47 -12.95
N ILE A 42 11.54 -2.02 -11.90
CA ILE A 42 11.78 -0.73 -11.25
C ILE A 42 12.31 -1.00 -9.85
N ALA A 43 13.53 -0.54 -9.58
CA ALA A 43 14.12 -0.61 -8.25
C ALA A 43 14.00 0.75 -7.55
N VAL A 44 13.62 0.72 -6.28
CA VAL A 44 13.50 1.89 -5.39
C VAL A 44 14.11 1.60 -4.03
N ASN A 45 14.45 2.62 -3.27
CA ASN A 45 14.98 2.50 -1.91
C ASN A 45 13.82 2.44 -0.90
N GLY A 46 13.72 1.29 -0.22
CA GLY A 46 12.71 0.94 0.79
C GLY A 46 12.78 1.78 2.07
N ALA A 47 13.94 2.39 2.36
CA ALA A 47 14.08 3.30 3.48
C ALA A 47 13.41 4.68 3.24
N MET A 48 12.80 4.88 2.06
CA MET A 48 11.92 6.01 1.74
C MET A 48 10.48 5.52 1.48
N PRO A 49 9.80 4.93 2.48
CA PRO A 49 8.58 4.14 2.27
C PRO A 49 7.40 4.95 1.72
N GLU A 50 7.32 6.25 2.04
CA GLU A 50 6.25 7.12 1.53
C GLU A 50 6.27 7.23 -0.01
N SER A 51 7.47 7.28 -0.61
CA SER A 51 7.63 7.42 -2.06
C SER A 51 7.62 6.09 -2.81
N VAL A 52 7.92 4.96 -2.15
CA VAL A 52 7.79 3.62 -2.75
C VAL A 52 6.37 3.38 -3.24
N GLY A 53 5.38 3.74 -2.43
CA GLY A 53 3.96 3.65 -2.81
C GLY A 53 3.65 4.49 -4.06
N THR A 54 4.11 5.73 -4.10
CA THR A 54 3.92 6.63 -5.26
C THR A 54 4.56 6.06 -6.53
N VAL A 55 5.78 5.51 -6.44
CA VAL A 55 6.44 4.90 -7.60
C VAL A 55 5.71 3.65 -8.06
N ARG A 56 5.27 2.77 -7.14
CA ARG A 56 4.43 1.60 -7.49
C ARG A 56 3.17 2.03 -8.24
N ASP A 57 2.49 3.06 -7.73
CA ASP A 57 1.25 3.58 -8.33
C ASP A 57 1.48 4.14 -9.75
N LEU A 58 2.64 4.74 -10.04
CA LEU A 58 2.99 5.21 -11.39
C LEU A 58 2.99 4.08 -12.44
N PHE A 59 3.42 2.88 -12.06
CA PHE A 59 3.53 1.73 -12.98
C PHE A 59 2.33 0.76 -12.91
N ALA A 60 1.34 1.05 -12.07
CA ALA A 60 0.14 0.24 -11.94
C ALA A 60 -0.57 0.07 -13.30
N GLY A 61 -0.88 -1.17 -13.66
CA GLY A 61 -1.49 -1.51 -14.96
C GLY A 61 -0.55 -1.44 -16.17
N ILE A 62 0.70 -0.98 -15.99
CA ILE A 62 1.74 -0.96 -17.05
C ILE A 62 2.70 -2.14 -16.86
N LEU A 63 3.17 -2.35 -15.63
CA LEU A 63 4.03 -3.46 -15.23
C LEU A 63 3.30 -4.34 -14.19
N PRO A 64 3.61 -5.64 -14.12
CA PRO A 64 3.22 -6.48 -12.99
C PRO A 64 3.68 -5.89 -11.64
N GLU A 65 2.84 -6.00 -10.59
CA GLU A 65 3.11 -5.40 -9.27
C GLU A 65 4.39 -5.93 -8.60
N ASP A 66 4.80 -7.15 -8.95
CA ASP A 66 6.03 -7.79 -8.47
C ASP A 66 7.31 -7.27 -9.16
N ARG A 67 7.19 -6.46 -10.22
CA ARG A 67 8.33 -5.85 -10.92
C ARG A 67 8.71 -4.45 -10.43
N VAL A 68 7.96 -3.89 -9.49
CA VAL A 68 8.42 -2.72 -8.74
C VAL A 68 8.91 -3.22 -7.38
N ILE A 69 10.21 -3.11 -7.14
CA ILE A 69 10.90 -3.74 -6.02
C ILE A 69 11.60 -2.69 -5.17
N ALA A 70 11.57 -2.89 -3.86
CA ALA A 70 12.22 -2.03 -2.89
C ALA A 70 13.40 -2.76 -2.25
N TRP A 71 14.57 -2.12 -2.22
CA TRP A 71 15.74 -2.61 -1.50
C TRP A 71 15.91 -1.82 -0.20
N GLU A 72 16.31 -2.46 0.88
CA GLU A 72 16.38 -1.82 2.20
C GLU A 72 17.74 -1.14 2.43
N SER A 73 17.73 0.10 2.90
CA SER A 73 18.93 0.92 3.08
C SER A 73 19.20 1.27 4.56
N LEU A 74 20.37 1.84 4.84
CA LEU A 74 20.79 2.33 6.16
C LEU A 74 20.44 3.81 6.39
N ALA A 75 19.18 4.20 6.20
CA ALA A 75 18.79 5.60 6.35
C ALA A 75 18.98 6.12 7.80
N PRO A 76 19.36 7.41 7.98
CA PRO A 76 19.63 8.40 6.93
C PRO A 76 21.01 8.22 6.25
N THR A 77 21.10 8.50 4.95
CA THR A 77 22.32 8.39 4.14
C THR A 77 22.71 9.69 3.41
N ALA A 78 22.11 10.82 3.78
CA ALA A 78 22.44 12.10 3.16
C ALA A 78 23.90 12.48 3.41
N SER A 79 24.66 12.69 2.32
CA SER A 79 26.12 12.90 2.36
C SER A 79 26.54 14.28 2.89
N MET A 80 25.60 15.23 3.00
CA MET A 80 25.85 16.54 3.63
C MET A 80 26.16 16.42 5.14
N TYR A 81 25.84 15.29 5.75
CA TYR A 81 26.12 14.98 7.15
C TYR A 81 27.29 14.00 7.24
N PRO A 82 28.49 14.42 7.71
CA PRO A 82 29.68 13.57 7.75
C PRO A 82 29.51 12.25 8.52
N GLU A 83 28.65 12.23 9.54
CA GLU A 83 28.31 11.05 10.33
C GLU A 83 27.64 9.93 9.50
N ASN A 84 27.06 10.26 8.34
CA ASN A 84 26.44 9.30 7.43
C ASN A 84 27.43 8.70 6.42
N SER A 85 28.71 9.10 6.43
CA SER A 85 29.72 8.64 5.46
C SER A 85 29.81 7.11 5.36
N GLU A 86 29.93 6.43 6.51
CA GLU A 86 29.99 4.97 6.57
C GLU A 86 28.64 4.33 6.22
N ARG A 87 27.52 4.91 6.68
CA ARG A 87 26.17 4.41 6.32
C ARG A 87 25.94 4.45 4.81
N SER A 88 26.34 5.55 4.17
CA SER A 88 26.20 5.76 2.72
C SER A 88 27.03 4.74 1.95
N LEU A 89 28.28 4.50 2.39
CA LEU A 89 29.17 3.52 1.77
C LEU A 89 28.63 2.09 1.90
N VAL A 90 28.14 1.71 3.07
CA VAL A 90 27.55 0.38 3.29
C VAL A 90 26.23 0.24 2.51
N ALA A 91 25.43 1.30 2.42
CA ALA A 91 24.20 1.31 1.62
C ALA A 91 24.50 1.16 0.11
N GLU A 92 25.59 1.72 -0.40
CA GLU A 92 26.05 1.48 -1.78
C GLU A 92 26.34 -0.01 -2.01
N TRP A 93 26.97 -0.70 -1.04
CA TRP A 93 27.24 -2.15 -1.15
C TRP A 93 25.98 -2.99 -1.10
N LEU A 94 25.03 -2.64 -0.21
CA LEU A 94 23.73 -3.30 -0.12
C LEU A 94 22.95 -3.15 -1.43
N ARG A 95 22.92 -1.93 -1.98
CA ARG A 95 22.29 -1.65 -3.28
C ARG A 95 22.94 -2.45 -4.41
N GLU A 96 24.27 -2.42 -4.51
CA GLU A 96 25.01 -3.15 -5.56
C GLU A 96 24.72 -4.66 -5.48
N ALA A 97 24.74 -5.25 -4.28
CA ALA A 97 24.43 -6.66 -4.06
C ALA A 97 22.98 -7.00 -4.39
N PHE A 98 22.04 -6.17 -3.95
CA PHE A 98 20.63 -6.34 -4.28
C PHE A 98 20.40 -6.32 -5.79
N LEU A 99 20.88 -5.29 -6.49
CA LEU A 99 20.70 -5.16 -7.94
C LEU A 99 21.37 -6.30 -8.71
N ALA A 100 22.54 -6.75 -8.27
CA ALA A 100 23.23 -7.92 -8.85
C ALA A 100 22.40 -9.21 -8.68
N SER A 101 21.77 -9.41 -7.52
CA SER A 101 20.93 -10.59 -7.24
C SER A 101 19.73 -10.74 -8.18
N LEU A 102 19.32 -9.66 -8.85
CA LEU A 102 18.21 -9.69 -9.79
C LEU A 102 18.58 -10.32 -11.13
N GLY A 103 19.87 -10.54 -11.40
CA GLY A 103 20.34 -11.11 -12.68
C GLY A 103 19.95 -10.26 -13.89
N ALA A 104 20.07 -8.93 -13.77
CA ALA A 104 19.75 -8.01 -14.86
C ALA A 104 20.81 -8.03 -15.98
N ASP A 105 20.38 -7.86 -17.23
CA ASP A 105 21.30 -7.61 -18.35
C ASP A 105 21.77 -6.15 -18.35
N VAL A 106 20.88 -5.23 -17.93
CA VAL A 106 21.11 -3.79 -17.88
C VAL A 106 20.61 -3.24 -16.55
N VAL A 107 21.44 -2.41 -15.89
CA VAL A 107 21.03 -1.57 -14.77
C VAL A 107 21.07 -0.12 -15.22
N LEU A 108 19.90 0.51 -15.36
CA LEU A 108 19.75 1.91 -15.72
C LEU A 108 19.52 2.74 -14.46
N THR A 109 20.52 3.52 -14.04
CA THR A 109 20.37 4.47 -12.93
C THR A 109 19.80 5.79 -13.45
N ALA A 110 18.58 6.13 -13.01
CA ALA A 110 17.84 7.26 -13.57
C ALA A 110 18.50 8.63 -13.27
N SER A 111 19.27 8.74 -12.19
CA SER A 111 20.14 9.89 -11.92
C SER A 111 21.26 9.48 -10.98
N MET A 112 22.49 9.93 -11.28
CA MET A 112 23.68 9.63 -10.47
C MET A 112 24.01 10.73 -9.45
N VAL A 113 23.40 11.90 -9.56
CA VAL A 113 23.79 13.12 -8.82
C VAL A 113 22.78 13.51 -7.74
N ASP A 114 22.02 12.53 -7.24
CA ASP A 114 21.19 12.64 -6.03
C ASP A 114 21.90 12.00 -4.81
N GLY A 115 21.47 12.33 -3.59
CA GLY A 115 22.05 11.77 -2.34
C GLY A 115 22.91 12.72 -1.50
N PHE A 116 23.08 13.98 -1.91
CA PHE A 116 23.79 14.95 -1.05
C PHE A 116 22.92 15.39 0.14
N VAL A 117 21.66 15.76 -0.11
CA VAL A 117 20.73 16.26 0.91
C VAL A 117 19.66 15.26 1.32
N ASP A 118 19.49 14.18 0.55
CA ASP A 118 18.46 13.15 0.75
C ASP A 118 19.09 11.76 0.92
N SER A 119 18.26 10.74 1.16
CA SER A 119 18.72 9.35 1.34
C SER A 119 18.77 8.55 0.03
N VAL A 120 18.86 9.20 -1.12
CA VAL A 120 19.14 8.50 -2.38
C VAL A 120 20.56 7.95 -2.35
N VAL A 121 20.71 6.68 -2.71
CA VAL A 121 22.00 6.01 -2.73
C VAL A 121 22.21 5.46 -4.13
N THR A 122 23.26 5.93 -4.80
CA THR A 122 23.61 5.53 -6.16
C THR A 122 25.10 5.30 -6.28
N SER A 123 25.43 4.22 -6.97
CA SER A 123 26.81 3.83 -7.24
C SER A 123 26.85 2.95 -8.50
N VAL A 124 28.05 2.90 -9.08
CA VAL A 124 28.39 1.98 -10.16
C VAL A 124 29.48 1.05 -9.61
N PRO A 125 29.25 -0.27 -9.55
CA PRO A 125 30.23 -1.22 -9.02
C PRO A 125 31.51 -1.21 -9.87
N ALA A 126 32.63 -1.64 -9.28
CA ALA A 126 33.89 -1.73 -10.02
C ALA A 126 33.87 -2.82 -11.11
N HIS A 127 33.10 -3.89 -10.86
CA HIS A 127 32.89 -4.99 -11.78
C HIS A 127 31.40 -5.34 -11.77
N SER A 128 30.78 -5.48 -12.94
CA SER A 128 29.37 -5.87 -13.04
C SER A 128 29.16 -6.86 -14.18
N ALA A 129 28.33 -7.86 -13.94
CA ALA A 129 27.82 -8.73 -15.00
C ALA A 129 26.75 -8.02 -15.85
N ALA A 130 26.10 -6.96 -15.33
CA ALA A 130 25.10 -6.16 -16.04
C ALA A 130 25.73 -4.91 -16.66
N LEU A 131 25.24 -4.48 -17.82
CA LEU A 131 25.59 -3.19 -18.43
C LEU A 131 25.16 -2.05 -17.48
N GLN A 132 26.11 -1.23 -17.05
CA GLN A 132 25.86 -0.10 -16.15
C GLN A 132 25.57 1.16 -16.96
N VAL A 133 24.34 1.63 -16.90
CA VAL A 133 23.85 2.77 -17.68
C VAL A 133 23.35 3.87 -16.75
N ALA A 134 23.60 5.13 -17.09
CA ALA A 134 23.04 6.26 -16.36
C ALA A 134 22.50 7.34 -17.30
N ILE A 135 21.44 8.03 -16.87
CA ILE A 135 20.98 9.26 -17.55
C ILE A 135 21.87 10.41 -17.09
N LEU A 136 22.42 11.15 -18.06
CA LEU A 136 23.21 12.34 -17.80
C LEU A 136 22.39 13.59 -18.18
N PHE A 137 22.09 14.39 -17.16
CA PHE A 137 21.34 15.64 -17.32
C PHE A 137 22.27 16.79 -17.74
N ASP A 138 23.28 17.04 -16.93
CA ASP A 138 24.29 18.08 -17.15
C ASP A 138 25.54 17.81 -16.32
N LEU A 139 26.59 18.59 -16.60
CA LEU A 139 27.81 18.67 -15.79
C LEU A 139 28.03 20.10 -15.26
N ILE A 140 26.94 20.85 -15.03
CA ILE A 140 27.00 22.25 -14.57
C ILE A 140 27.81 22.40 -13.29
N PRO A 141 27.65 21.56 -12.24
CA PRO A 141 28.47 21.68 -11.05
C PRO A 141 29.97 21.44 -11.29
N LEU A 142 30.34 20.66 -12.32
CA LEU A 142 31.74 20.47 -12.73
C LEU A 142 32.27 21.68 -13.51
N ALA A 143 31.43 22.31 -14.33
CA ALA A 143 31.77 23.48 -15.13
C ALA A 143 31.87 24.76 -14.30
N MET A 144 31.09 24.87 -13.22
CA MET A 144 30.97 26.06 -12.35
C MET A 144 31.10 25.67 -10.86
N PRO A 145 32.22 25.06 -10.43
CA PRO A 145 32.38 24.53 -9.08
C PRO A 145 32.28 25.61 -8.00
N GLU A 146 32.73 26.83 -8.28
CA GLU A 146 32.66 27.97 -7.37
C GLU A 146 31.22 28.44 -7.07
N VAL A 147 30.25 28.07 -7.92
CA VAL A 147 28.83 28.41 -7.75
C VAL A 147 28.07 27.25 -7.08
N TYR A 148 28.28 26.02 -7.53
CA TYR A 148 27.44 24.88 -7.13
C TYR A 148 28.06 23.94 -6.09
N LEU A 149 29.39 23.96 -5.91
CA LEU A 149 30.11 23.09 -4.98
C LEU A 149 30.65 23.87 -3.77
N THR A 150 29.81 24.73 -3.20
CA THR A 150 30.18 25.70 -2.15
C THR A 150 30.04 25.16 -0.73
N ARG A 151 29.30 24.06 -0.53
CA ARG A 151 29.10 23.47 0.80
C ARG A 151 30.24 22.52 1.16
N ASP A 152 30.56 22.44 2.45
CA ASP A 152 31.56 21.52 2.98
C ASP A 152 31.24 20.07 2.58
N GLY A 153 32.26 19.36 2.09
CA GLY A 153 32.12 17.97 1.62
C GLY A 153 31.42 17.77 0.27
N GLN A 154 30.70 18.77 -0.25
CA GLN A 154 29.92 18.66 -1.50
C GLN A 154 30.81 18.41 -2.72
N SER A 155 31.95 19.09 -2.82
CA SER A 155 32.91 18.90 -3.90
C SER A 155 33.46 17.46 -3.92
N ALA A 156 33.89 16.94 -2.77
CA ALA A 156 34.40 15.57 -2.65
C ALA A 156 33.32 14.53 -2.98
N TRP A 157 32.09 14.75 -2.51
CA TRP A 157 30.93 13.91 -2.86
C TRP A 157 30.63 13.94 -4.36
N TYR A 158 30.59 15.11 -4.98
CA TYR A 158 30.27 15.25 -6.40
C TYR A 158 31.35 14.62 -7.28
N MET A 159 32.64 14.79 -6.94
CA MET A 159 33.73 14.13 -7.66
C MET A 159 33.65 12.60 -7.57
N ARG A 160 33.18 12.03 -6.45
CA ARG A 160 32.86 10.59 -6.40
C ARG A 160 31.75 10.20 -7.38
N LYS A 161 30.72 11.02 -7.54
CA LYS A 161 29.65 10.78 -8.55
C LYS A 161 30.18 10.89 -9.97
N VAL A 162 31.09 11.84 -10.24
CA VAL A 162 31.83 11.93 -11.51
C VAL A 162 32.62 10.64 -11.79
N ASP A 163 33.29 10.07 -10.78
CA ASP A 163 33.99 8.78 -10.94
C ASP A 163 33.05 7.60 -11.17
N HIS A 164 31.81 7.65 -10.69
CA HIS A 164 30.79 6.67 -11.05
C HIS A 164 30.29 6.86 -12.48
N LEU A 165 30.04 8.10 -12.93
CA LEU A 165 29.67 8.40 -14.31
C LEU A 165 30.74 7.92 -15.31
N ARG A 166 32.03 8.08 -14.97
CA ARG A 166 33.14 7.55 -15.78
C ARG A 166 33.17 6.03 -15.87
N ARG A 167 32.66 5.34 -14.84
CA ARG A 167 32.60 3.88 -14.78
C ARG A 167 31.39 3.29 -15.51
N CYS A 168 30.40 4.10 -15.87
CA CYS A 168 29.28 3.62 -16.68
C CYS A 168 29.79 3.05 -18.02
N ASP A 169 29.15 1.97 -18.45
CA ASP A 169 29.38 1.41 -19.78
C ASP A 169 28.73 2.31 -20.85
N LEU A 170 27.61 2.96 -20.52
CA LEU A 170 26.87 3.87 -21.39
C LEU A 170 26.25 5.02 -20.58
N LEU A 171 26.29 6.23 -21.13
CA LEU A 171 25.58 7.40 -20.64
C LEU A 171 24.51 7.83 -21.65
N LEU A 172 23.30 8.05 -21.17
CA LEU A 172 22.19 8.58 -21.96
C LEU A 172 22.07 10.09 -21.70
N GLY A 173 22.65 10.89 -22.59
CA GLY A 173 22.61 12.35 -22.52
C GLY A 173 21.25 12.89 -22.98
N ILE A 174 20.74 13.91 -22.30
CA ILE A 174 19.45 14.53 -22.65
C ILE A 174 19.53 15.54 -23.81
N SER A 175 20.74 15.89 -24.25
CA SER A 175 21.04 16.83 -25.35
C SER A 175 22.36 16.49 -26.03
N GLU A 176 22.63 17.07 -27.20
CA GLU A 176 23.94 16.96 -27.84
C GLU A 176 24.99 17.80 -27.11
N SER A 177 24.56 18.90 -26.49
CA SER A 177 25.41 19.71 -25.59
C SER A 177 25.92 18.87 -24.42
N THR A 178 25.03 18.20 -23.69
CA THR A 178 25.39 17.33 -22.56
C THR A 178 26.26 16.16 -23.01
N ARG A 179 25.98 15.58 -24.19
CA ARG A 179 26.84 14.53 -24.78
C ARG A 179 28.26 15.03 -25.04
N THR A 180 28.40 16.21 -25.63
CA THR A 180 29.69 16.82 -25.95
C THR A 180 30.47 17.16 -24.69
N GLU A 181 29.81 17.71 -23.67
CA GLU A 181 30.42 17.99 -22.37
C GLU A 181 30.90 16.72 -21.67
N ALA A 182 30.12 15.63 -21.72
CA ALA A 182 30.55 14.36 -21.16
C ALA A 182 31.84 13.85 -21.81
N ILE A 183 31.90 13.88 -23.15
CA ILE A 183 33.10 13.47 -23.89
C ILE A 183 34.31 14.31 -23.49
N GLN A 184 34.15 15.64 -23.38
CA GLN A 184 35.25 16.56 -23.12
C GLN A 184 35.69 16.61 -21.65
N MET A 185 34.74 16.69 -20.72
CA MET A 185 35.00 16.92 -19.29
C MET A 185 35.23 15.61 -18.51
N LEU A 186 34.61 14.52 -18.96
CA LEU A 186 34.78 13.20 -18.33
C LEU A 186 35.85 12.34 -19.03
N ASP A 187 36.35 12.77 -20.19
CA ASP A 187 37.29 12.04 -21.06
C ASP A 187 36.73 10.68 -21.49
N LEU A 188 35.49 10.70 -22.01
CA LEU A 188 34.76 9.51 -22.43
C LEU A 188 34.81 9.33 -23.95
N ALA A 189 34.88 8.06 -24.37
CA ALA A 189 34.80 7.72 -25.79
C ALA A 189 33.41 8.09 -26.37
N PRO A 190 33.32 8.63 -27.60
CA PRO A 190 32.06 9.13 -28.17
C PRO A 190 30.93 8.09 -28.30
N ASP A 191 31.26 6.81 -28.35
CA ASP A 191 30.35 5.66 -28.39
C ASP A 191 29.77 5.32 -27.01
N LYS A 192 30.39 5.78 -25.92
CA LYS A 192 29.87 5.63 -24.55
C LYS A 192 28.78 6.63 -24.17
N VAL A 193 28.49 7.61 -25.01
CA VAL A 193 27.50 8.65 -24.70
C VAL A 193 26.54 8.82 -25.87
N VAL A 194 25.25 8.57 -25.63
CA VAL A 194 24.21 8.66 -26.65
C VAL A 194 23.20 9.75 -26.28
N ASN A 195 22.89 10.62 -27.23
CA ASN A 195 21.87 11.64 -27.08
C ASN A 195 20.47 11.05 -27.29
N ILE A 196 19.72 10.90 -26.20
CA ILE A 196 18.33 10.42 -26.21
C ILE A 196 17.30 11.55 -26.24
N SER A 197 17.74 12.80 -26.28
CA SER A 197 16.90 14.00 -26.20
C SER A 197 16.03 14.03 -24.93
N ALA A 198 15.00 14.87 -24.90
CA ALA A 198 14.04 15.01 -23.82
C ALA A 198 12.65 15.32 -24.37
N ALA A 199 11.65 15.37 -23.49
CA ALA A 199 10.31 15.81 -23.86
C ALA A 199 9.60 16.56 -22.72
N VAL A 200 8.44 17.12 -23.04
CA VAL A 200 7.56 17.80 -22.09
C VAL A 200 6.32 16.96 -21.77
N GLY A 201 5.68 17.25 -20.63
CA GLY A 201 4.42 16.61 -20.26
C GLY A 201 3.28 17.00 -21.20
N ALA A 202 2.34 16.08 -21.43
CA ALA A 202 1.20 16.29 -22.33
C ALA A 202 0.23 17.41 -21.91
N ASN A 203 0.34 17.89 -20.67
CA ASN A 203 -0.40 19.04 -20.15
C ASN A 203 0.06 20.37 -20.77
N PHE A 204 1.33 20.47 -21.22
CA PHE A 204 1.85 21.64 -21.92
C PHE A 204 1.41 21.61 -23.37
N ARG A 205 0.29 22.26 -23.66
CA ARG A 205 -0.35 22.29 -24.98
C ARG A 205 -0.99 23.63 -25.26
N GLN A 206 -1.27 23.87 -26.53
CA GLN A 206 -2.11 24.98 -26.96
C GLN A 206 -3.55 24.80 -26.42
N LEU A 207 -4.13 25.86 -25.87
CA LEU A 207 -5.51 25.88 -25.37
C LEU A 207 -6.47 26.38 -26.46
N ASP A 208 -7.69 25.82 -26.50
CA ASP A 208 -8.73 26.19 -27.48
C ASP A 208 -9.19 27.65 -27.33
N LYS A 209 -9.13 28.19 -26.11
CA LYS A 209 -9.42 29.59 -25.81
C LYS A 209 -8.30 30.17 -24.97
N VAL A 210 -7.63 31.16 -25.54
CA VAL A 210 -6.62 31.94 -24.83
C VAL A 210 -7.33 33.01 -24.01
N GLU A 211 -7.32 32.84 -22.68
CA GLU A 211 -7.73 33.88 -21.74
C GLU A 211 -6.77 35.07 -21.83
N SER A 212 -7.24 36.29 -21.51
CA SER A 212 -6.36 37.45 -21.50
C SER A 212 -5.28 37.30 -20.43
N ALA A 213 -4.06 37.80 -20.70
CA ALA A 213 -2.97 37.85 -19.72
C ALA A 213 -3.42 38.38 -18.34
N ALA A 214 -4.25 39.43 -18.35
CA ALA A 214 -4.78 40.05 -17.14
C ALA A 214 -5.87 39.23 -16.42
N SER A 215 -6.56 38.29 -17.08
CA SER A 215 -7.55 37.43 -16.41
C SER A 215 -6.89 36.26 -15.69
N VAL A 216 -5.81 35.69 -16.25
CA VAL A 216 -5.04 34.60 -15.64
C VAL A 216 -4.08 35.14 -14.57
N GLY A 217 -3.46 36.28 -14.85
CA GLY A 217 -2.29 36.76 -14.13
C GLY A 217 -2.54 37.76 -12.99
N ARG A 218 -3.78 38.24 -12.79
CA ARG A 218 -4.11 39.23 -11.76
C ARG A 218 -3.70 38.80 -10.35
N LYS A 219 -3.92 37.52 -10.01
CA LYS A 219 -3.50 36.96 -8.72
C LYS A 219 -1.98 36.96 -8.51
N TYR A 220 -1.21 37.13 -9.57
CA TYR A 220 0.26 37.18 -9.56
C TYR A 220 0.82 38.60 -9.81
N GLY A 221 -0.02 39.63 -9.85
CA GLY A 221 0.42 41.01 -10.14
C GLY A 221 0.58 41.35 -11.62
N ILE A 222 0.15 40.45 -12.52
CA ILE A 222 0.20 40.64 -13.97
C ILE A 222 -1.10 41.29 -14.42
N HIS A 223 -0.98 42.49 -15.00
CA HIS A 223 -2.12 43.31 -15.41
C HIS A 223 -1.97 43.87 -16.84
N LYS A 224 -0.84 43.63 -17.50
CA LYS A 224 -0.56 43.98 -18.90
C LYS A 224 -0.13 42.73 -19.69
N PRO A 225 -0.09 42.78 -21.03
CA PRO A 225 0.73 41.85 -21.81
C PRO A 225 2.15 41.73 -21.23
N PHE A 226 2.81 40.58 -21.39
CA PHE A 226 4.06 40.35 -20.66
C PHE A 226 5.09 39.52 -21.42
N VAL A 227 6.36 39.85 -21.18
CA VAL A 227 7.53 39.02 -21.48
C VAL A 227 7.70 38.05 -20.32
N MET A 228 7.83 36.76 -20.61
CA MET A 228 7.86 35.72 -19.57
C MET A 228 9.20 35.01 -19.51
N TYR A 229 9.70 34.83 -18.30
CA TYR A 229 10.72 33.85 -17.93
C TYR A 229 10.11 32.84 -16.95
N ALA A 230 10.52 31.57 -17.02
CA ALA A 230 10.14 30.55 -16.05
C ALA A 230 11.34 29.65 -15.73
N GLY A 231 11.67 29.49 -14.44
CA GLY A 231 12.80 28.67 -14.00
C GLY A 231 13.34 29.05 -12.62
N GLY A 232 14.53 28.53 -12.29
CA GLY A 232 15.29 28.92 -11.09
C GLY A 232 15.84 30.36 -11.18
N PHE A 233 16.47 30.84 -10.11
CA PHE A 233 17.04 32.20 -10.04
C PHE A 233 18.55 32.21 -9.83
N ASP A 234 19.21 31.07 -10.04
CA ASP A 234 20.64 30.91 -9.90
C ASP A 234 21.42 31.69 -10.98
N PRO A 235 22.69 32.10 -10.73
CA PRO A 235 23.41 33.05 -11.60
C PRO A 235 23.48 32.67 -13.08
N ARG A 236 23.55 31.37 -13.42
CA ARG A 236 23.58 30.91 -14.82
C ARG A 236 22.30 31.24 -15.59
N LYS A 237 21.20 31.55 -14.91
CA LYS A 237 19.94 31.95 -15.53
C LYS A 237 20.01 33.36 -16.10
N ASN A 238 21.07 34.12 -15.80
CA ASN A 238 21.42 35.38 -16.46
C ASN A 238 20.29 36.45 -16.37
N LEU A 239 19.56 36.43 -15.25
CA LEU A 239 18.38 37.27 -15.06
C LEU A 239 18.72 38.75 -14.86
N GLU A 240 19.90 39.05 -14.32
CA GLU A 240 20.39 40.44 -14.23
C GLU A 240 20.52 41.09 -15.61
N THR A 241 21.15 40.39 -16.55
CA THR A 241 21.32 40.86 -17.93
C THR A 241 19.97 41.01 -18.63
N LEU A 242 19.01 40.11 -18.37
CA LEU A 242 17.65 40.22 -18.88
C LEU A 242 16.94 41.48 -18.37
N ILE A 243 17.08 41.81 -17.08
CA ILE A 243 16.51 43.04 -16.49
C ILE A 243 17.10 44.28 -17.18
N VAL A 244 18.42 44.32 -17.35
CA VAL A 244 19.11 45.43 -18.05
C VAL A 244 18.64 45.54 -19.50
N ALA A 245 18.52 44.41 -20.20
CA ALA A 245 18.06 44.38 -21.58
C ALA A 245 16.60 44.83 -21.73
N TYR A 246 15.72 44.44 -20.81
CA TYR A 246 14.32 44.89 -20.77
C TYR A 246 14.22 46.39 -20.47
N ALA A 247 15.03 46.91 -19.54
CA ALA A 247 15.07 48.33 -19.21
C ALA A 247 15.50 49.22 -20.39
N ALA A 248 16.33 48.67 -21.28
CA ALA A 248 16.78 49.35 -22.50
C ALA A 248 15.74 49.37 -23.64
N LEU A 249 14.59 48.71 -23.49
CA LEU A 249 13.50 48.79 -24.48
C LEU A 249 12.91 50.22 -24.55
N PRO A 250 12.38 50.63 -25.73
CA PRO A 250 11.65 51.88 -25.87
C PRO A 250 10.54 52.04 -24.82
N ALA A 251 10.38 53.26 -24.29
CA ALA A 251 9.39 53.55 -23.24
C ALA A 251 7.96 53.10 -23.61
N SER A 252 7.57 53.25 -24.88
CA SER A 252 6.26 52.81 -25.38
C SER A 252 6.01 51.30 -25.26
N LEU A 253 7.06 50.47 -25.33
CA LEU A 253 6.93 49.04 -25.13
C LEU A 253 6.87 48.69 -23.65
N ARG A 254 7.68 49.35 -22.82
CA ARG A 254 7.69 49.09 -21.37
C ARG A 254 6.42 49.60 -20.67
N GLU A 255 5.82 50.70 -21.16
CA GLU A 255 4.53 51.18 -20.66
C GLU A 255 3.39 50.18 -20.89
N THR A 256 3.48 49.39 -21.96
CA THR A 256 2.45 48.44 -22.40
C THR A 256 2.72 46.99 -22.01
N HIS A 257 3.92 46.66 -21.53
CA HIS A 257 4.30 45.30 -21.17
C HIS A 257 4.91 45.21 -19.77
N GLN A 258 4.80 44.03 -19.14
CA GLN A 258 5.54 43.69 -17.93
C GLN A 258 6.60 42.62 -18.21
N LEU A 259 7.71 42.64 -17.48
CA LEU A 259 8.61 41.51 -17.38
C LEU A 259 8.17 40.62 -16.21
N VAL A 260 7.79 39.38 -16.50
CA VAL A 260 7.25 38.42 -15.52
C VAL A 260 8.24 37.28 -15.35
N MET A 261 8.70 37.08 -14.12
CA MET A 261 9.58 35.98 -13.73
C MET A 261 8.78 34.97 -12.89
N VAL A 262 8.60 33.78 -13.45
CA VAL A 262 7.83 32.69 -12.86
C VAL A 262 8.73 31.69 -12.16
N GLY A 263 8.49 31.48 -10.87
CA GLY A 263 9.24 30.54 -10.05
C GLY A 263 9.32 30.97 -8.59
N ASN A 264 9.70 30.03 -7.72
CA ASN A 264 10.05 30.36 -6.34
C ASN A 264 11.43 31.03 -6.34
N ILE A 265 11.52 32.15 -5.63
CA ILE A 265 12.73 32.95 -5.49
C ILE A 265 12.98 33.15 -4.00
N ASP A 266 14.24 33.02 -3.57
CA ASP A 266 14.59 33.32 -2.20
C ASP A 266 14.65 34.84 -1.94
N ILE A 267 14.69 35.25 -0.68
CA ILE A 267 14.69 36.68 -0.31
C ILE A 267 15.96 37.38 -0.81
N LYS A 268 17.12 36.69 -0.80
CA LYS A 268 18.41 37.25 -1.17
C LYS A 268 18.45 37.52 -2.67
N GLU A 269 18.17 36.51 -3.49
CA GLU A 269 18.09 36.59 -4.94
C GLU A 269 17.08 37.66 -5.39
N ARG A 270 15.90 37.70 -4.73
CA ARG A 270 14.90 38.74 -5.00
C ARG A 270 15.45 40.15 -4.74
N ASN A 271 16.17 40.33 -3.63
CA ASN A 271 16.76 41.63 -3.30
C ASN A 271 17.86 42.03 -4.28
N GLU A 272 18.69 41.09 -4.71
CA GLU A 272 19.75 41.31 -5.72
C GLU A 272 19.14 41.74 -7.06
N LEU A 273 18.12 41.02 -7.56
CA LEU A 273 17.42 41.39 -8.79
C LEU A 273 16.65 42.71 -8.67
N ASN A 274 16.08 43.02 -7.50
CA ASN A 274 15.45 44.33 -7.26
C ASN A 274 16.47 45.48 -7.27
N ALA A 275 17.68 45.27 -6.76
CA ALA A 275 18.75 46.25 -6.84
C ALA A 275 19.24 46.46 -8.28
N VAL A 276 19.23 45.41 -9.11
CA VAL A 276 19.49 45.53 -10.56
C VAL A 276 18.38 46.33 -11.24
N ARG A 277 17.11 46.04 -10.96
CA ARG A 277 15.94 46.79 -11.45
C ARG A 277 16.04 48.28 -11.13
N GLU A 278 16.40 48.63 -9.89
CA GLU A 278 16.57 50.02 -9.44
C GLU A 278 17.71 50.73 -10.17
N ARG A 279 18.89 50.08 -10.29
CA ARG A 279 20.03 50.62 -11.05
C ARG A 279 19.71 50.80 -12.54
N ALA A 280 18.87 49.92 -13.09
CA ALA A 280 18.42 49.98 -14.49
C ALA A 280 17.29 51.00 -14.72
N GLY A 281 16.73 51.61 -13.67
CA GLY A 281 15.68 52.62 -13.78
C GLY A 281 14.30 52.08 -14.12
N LEU A 282 14.02 50.80 -13.82
CA LEU A 282 12.70 50.20 -14.00
C LEU A 282 11.76 50.51 -12.82
N ALA A 283 10.52 50.86 -13.14
CA ALA A 283 9.46 51.04 -12.15
C ALA A 283 9.11 49.71 -11.46
N VAL A 284 8.46 49.80 -10.28
CA VAL A 284 8.12 48.62 -9.48
C VAL A 284 7.12 47.71 -10.20
N ASP A 285 6.19 48.29 -10.96
CA ASP A 285 5.16 47.56 -11.69
C ASP A 285 5.64 46.94 -13.01
N GLU A 286 6.85 47.29 -13.48
CA GLU A 286 7.43 46.77 -14.72
C GLU A 286 8.07 45.38 -14.56
N LEU A 287 8.46 44.97 -13.34
CA LEU A 287 9.05 43.66 -13.02
C LEU A 287 8.19 42.92 -11.99
N VAL A 288 7.69 41.73 -12.35
CA VAL A 288 6.80 40.91 -11.53
C VAL A 288 7.46 39.58 -11.18
N PHE A 289 7.51 39.27 -9.89
CA PHE A 289 7.87 37.94 -9.38
C PHE A 289 6.62 37.22 -8.90
N THR A 290 6.21 36.16 -9.60
CA THR A 290 4.93 35.49 -9.31
C THR A 290 4.97 34.62 -8.05
N GLY A 291 6.16 34.15 -7.66
CA GLY A 291 6.30 33.04 -6.72
C GLY A 291 5.82 31.72 -7.33
N PHE A 292 5.39 30.79 -6.49
CA PHE A 292 4.85 29.50 -6.94
C PHE A 292 3.65 29.67 -7.86
N VAL A 293 3.73 29.02 -9.04
CA VAL A 293 2.63 28.91 -10.00
C VAL A 293 2.29 27.42 -10.17
N SER A 294 1.00 27.10 -10.18
CA SER A 294 0.52 25.73 -10.45
C SER A 294 0.80 25.35 -11.91
N ASP A 295 0.90 24.07 -12.22
CA ASP A 295 1.15 23.64 -13.61
C ASP A 295 0.00 24.06 -14.55
N GLU A 296 -1.24 24.10 -14.05
CA GLU A 296 -2.39 24.59 -14.81
C GLU A 296 -2.27 26.09 -15.13
N ASP A 297 -1.95 26.90 -14.13
CA ASP A 297 -1.74 28.34 -14.33
C ASP A 297 -0.52 28.60 -15.22
N LEU A 298 0.54 27.80 -15.08
CA LEU A 298 1.75 27.90 -15.89
C LEU A 298 1.45 27.68 -17.37
N VAL A 299 0.65 26.67 -17.71
CA VAL A 299 0.18 26.43 -19.09
C VAL A 299 -0.61 27.63 -19.62
N ARG A 300 -1.49 28.22 -18.80
CA ARG A 300 -2.24 29.43 -19.19
C ARG A 300 -1.34 30.65 -19.39
N LEU A 301 -0.30 30.81 -18.56
CA LEU A 301 0.69 31.88 -18.70
C LEU A 301 1.52 31.71 -19.98
N TYR A 302 1.99 30.50 -20.28
CA TYR A 302 2.69 30.25 -21.56
C TYR A 302 1.81 30.57 -22.77
N ASN A 303 0.53 30.16 -22.74
CA ASN A 303 -0.44 30.43 -23.81
C ASN A 303 -0.78 31.93 -23.97
N SER A 304 -0.59 32.76 -22.93
CA SER A 304 -0.99 34.18 -22.91
C SER A 304 0.16 35.17 -22.95
N CYS A 305 1.41 34.72 -22.76
CA CYS A 305 2.58 35.59 -22.82
C CYS A 305 2.75 36.23 -24.21
N ALA A 306 3.25 37.46 -24.25
CA ALA A 306 3.53 38.16 -25.51
C ALA A 306 4.73 37.51 -26.23
N THR A 307 5.72 37.12 -25.44
CA THR A 307 6.89 36.31 -25.82
C THR A 307 7.45 35.64 -24.55
N TYR A 308 8.00 34.45 -24.72
CA TYR A 308 8.81 33.77 -23.70
C TYR A 308 10.29 33.98 -24.02
N VAL A 309 11.10 34.28 -22.99
CA VAL A 309 12.54 34.54 -23.10
C VAL A 309 13.31 33.61 -22.18
N PHE A 310 14.34 32.95 -22.72
CA PHE A 310 15.19 32.04 -21.95
C PHE A 310 16.67 32.43 -22.06
N PRO A 311 17.18 33.31 -21.16
CA PRO A 311 18.49 33.94 -21.30
C PRO A 311 19.64 33.15 -20.67
N SER A 312 19.40 31.92 -20.20
CA SER A 312 20.40 31.10 -19.51
C SER A 312 21.69 30.97 -20.30
N ILE A 313 22.83 31.15 -19.62
CA ILE A 313 24.17 30.98 -20.21
C ILE A 313 24.62 29.51 -20.23
N HIS A 314 23.98 28.65 -19.43
CA HIS A 314 24.29 27.23 -19.38
C HIS A 314 23.06 26.41 -18.95
N GLU A 315 22.68 25.44 -19.77
CA GLU A 315 21.59 24.48 -19.55
C GLU A 315 21.97 23.09 -20.10
N GLY A 316 21.51 22.03 -19.43
CA GLY A 316 21.61 20.67 -19.97
C GLY A 316 20.57 20.33 -21.04
N PHE A 317 19.41 21.00 -21.05
CA PHE A 317 18.41 20.88 -22.12
C PHE A 317 17.63 22.17 -22.36
N GLY A 318 16.86 22.60 -21.35
CA GLY A 318 16.01 23.79 -21.45
C GLY A 318 14.52 23.49 -21.60
N LEU A 319 14.00 22.60 -20.73
CA LEU A 319 12.59 22.20 -20.70
C LEU A 319 11.61 23.40 -20.72
N PRO A 320 11.81 24.50 -19.98
CA PRO A 320 10.89 25.63 -20.01
C PRO A 320 10.70 26.28 -21.40
N ALA A 321 11.75 26.30 -22.23
CA ALA A 321 11.62 26.77 -23.61
C ALA A 321 10.74 25.83 -24.44
N LEU A 322 10.92 24.52 -24.30
CA LEU A 322 10.11 23.52 -24.98
C LEU A 322 8.65 23.51 -24.48
N GLU A 323 8.42 23.75 -23.18
CA GLU A 323 7.08 23.90 -22.59
C GLU A 323 6.35 25.10 -23.22
N ALA A 324 7.03 26.24 -23.31
CA ALA A 324 6.50 27.45 -23.94
C ALA A 324 6.20 27.22 -25.45
N MET A 325 7.11 26.54 -26.17
CA MET A 325 6.91 26.18 -27.58
C MET A 325 5.69 25.28 -27.78
N SER A 326 5.51 24.29 -26.89
CA SER A 326 4.37 23.34 -26.92
C SER A 326 3.03 24.02 -26.63
N CYS A 327 3.06 25.10 -25.85
CA CYS A 327 1.91 25.99 -25.61
C CYS A 327 1.68 27.02 -26.74
N GLY A 328 2.53 27.05 -27.77
CA GLY A 328 2.41 27.97 -28.90
C GLY A 328 2.93 29.39 -28.64
N ALA A 329 3.78 29.58 -27.61
CA ALA A 329 4.40 30.87 -27.34
C ALA A 329 5.42 31.26 -28.44
N VAL A 330 5.61 32.57 -28.63
CA VAL A 330 6.80 33.07 -29.34
C VAL A 330 7.99 32.89 -28.40
N VAL A 331 8.96 32.07 -28.77
CA VAL A 331 10.13 31.75 -27.92
C VAL A 331 11.39 32.35 -28.51
N ILE A 332 12.14 33.06 -27.66
CA ILE A 332 13.51 33.51 -27.94
C ILE A 332 14.44 33.04 -26.83
N GLY A 333 15.69 32.73 -27.14
CA GLY A 333 16.62 32.20 -26.14
C GLY A 333 18.08 32.44 -26.46
N ALA A 334 18.94 32.15 -25.49
CA ALA A 334 20.37 32.31 -25.65
C ALA A 334 20.96 31.33 -26.68
N ALA A 335 21.94 31.79 -27.45
CA ALA A 335 22.76 30.97 -28.33
C ALA A 335 23.85 30.22 -27.53
N ALA A 336 23.44 29.49 -26.49
CA ALA A 336 24.32 28.81 -25.55
C ALA A 336 23.85 27.37 -25.24
N THR A 337 24.83 26.47 -25.08
CA THR A 337 24.65 25.05 -24.74
C THR A 337 23.55 24.36 -25.56
N SER A 338 22.52 23.81 -24.92
CA SER A 338 21.43 23.04 -25.53
C SER A 338 20.29 23.91 -26.08
N LEU A 339 20.27 25.23 -25.86
CA LEU A 339 19.16 26.05 -26.33
C LEU A 339 19.04 26.15 -27.86
N PRO A 340 20.14 26.23 -28.64
CA PRO A 340 20.08 26.17 -30.09
C PRO A 340 19.41 24.90 -30.63
N GLU A 341 19.64 23.73 -30.02
CA GLU A 341 19.02 22.47 -30.45
C GLU A 341 17.55 22.37 -30.04
N VAL A 342 17.14 22.93 -28.90
CA VAL A 342 15.75 22.89 -28.42
C VAL A 342 14.87 23.90 -29.16
N ILE A 343 15.40 25.11 -29.42
CA ILE A 343 14.68 26.15 -30.16
C ILE A 343 14.66 25.83 -31.65
N GLY A 344 15.75 25.26 -32.19
CA GLY A 344 15.81 24.72 -33.55
C GLY A 344 15.74 25.75 -34.68
N VAL A 345 15.90 27.05 -34.39
CA VAL A 345 15.96 28.12 -35.40
C VAL A 345 16.86 29.27 -34.94
N GLU A 346 17.87 29.61 -35.75
CA GLU A 346 18.88 30.62 -35.41
C GLU A 346 18.30 32.04 -35.26
N GLU A 347 17.25 32.36 -36.03
CA GLU A 347 16.57 33.67 -35.96
C GLU A 347 15.98 33.99 -34.58
N ALA A 348 15.69 32.96 -33.77
CA ALA A 348 15.16 33.11 -32.39
C ALA A 348 16.25 33.26 -31.32
N LEU A 349 17.52 33.15 -31.69
CA LEU A 349 18.63 33.14 -30.75
C LEU A 349 19.25 34.53 -30.57
N PHE A 350 19.85 34.76 -29.40
CA PHE A 350 20.63 35.95 -29.06
C PHE A 350 21.90 35.60 -28.28
N ASN A 351 22.91 36.46 -28.30
CA ASN A 351 24.09 36.33 -27.46
C ASN A 351 23.75 36.66 -25.99
N PRO A 352 23.83 35.70 -25.05
CA PRO A 352 23.44 35.95 -23.66
C PRO A 352 24.37 36.92 -22.91
N HIS A 353 25.57 37.17 -23.42
CA HIS A 353 26.53 38.09 -22.82
C HIS A 353 26.41 39.54 -23.36
N ASP A 354 25.54 39.78 -24.33
CA ASP A 354 25.30 41.11 -24.89
C ASP A 354 23.86 41.58 -24.61
N ALA A 355 23.70 42.44 -23.61
CA ALA A 355 22.41 43.03 -23.26
C ALA A 355 21.74 43.75 -24.44
N ARG A 356 22.50 44.33 -25.39
CA ARG A 356 21.93 45.01 -26.56
C ARG A 356 21.31 44.04 -27.54
N ASP A 357 21.92 42.86 -27.69
CA ASP A 357 21.39 41.81 -28.55
C ASP A 357 20.09 41.24 -27.98
N ILE A 358 20.06 41.02 -26.65
CA ILE A 358 18.82 40.64 -25.93
C ILE A 358 17.74 41.71 -26.11
N THR A 359 18.05 43.01 -25.96
CA THR A 359 17.09 44.10 -26.18
C THR A 359 16.55 44.11 -27.60
N THR A 360 17.44 43.95 -28.60
CA THR A 360 17.06 43.93 -30.01
C THR A 360 16.13 42.76 -30.32
N LYS A 361 16.44 41.58 -29.79
CA LYS A 361 15.63 40.38 -29.97
C LYS A 361 14.28 40.47 -29.25
N LEU A 362 14.24 41.01 -28.03
CA LEU A 362 13.00 41.32 -27.30
C LEU A 362 12.12 42.29 -28.09
N GLN A 363 12.71 43.37 -28.61
CA GLN A 363 11.96 44.35 -29.41
C GLN A 363 11.37 43.68 -30.66
N GLN A 364 12.16 42.89 -31.39
CA GLN A 364 11.68 42.13 -32.56
C GLN A 364 10.52 41.20 -32.17
N ALA A 365 10.66 40.41 -31.11
CA ALA A 365 9.63 39.48 -30.65
C ALA A 365 8.32 40.15 -30.20
N LEU A 366 8.37 41.43 -29.81
CA LEU A 366 7.21 42.20 -29.38
C LEU A 366 6.49 42.93 -30.51
N ILE A 367 7.19 43.40 -31.55
CA ILE A 367 6.61 44.30 -32.57
C ILE A 367 6.64 43.78 -34.01
N ASP A 368 7.48 42.80 -34.36
CA ASP A 368 7.59 42.24 -35.71
C ASP A 368 6.61 41.08 -35.88
N GLU A 369 5.39 41.36 -36.34
CA GLU A 369 4.36 40.32 -36.49
C GLU A 369 4.75 39.20 -37.48
N PRO A 370 5.38 39.49 -38.64
CA PRO A 370 5.94 38.43 -39.49
C PRO A 370 6.91 37.49 -38.76
N PHE A 371 7.83 38.03 -37.94
CA PHE A 371 8.71 37.22 -37.10
C PHE A 371 7.91 36.36 -36.12
N ARG A 372 6.98 36.97 -35.39
CA ARG A 372 6.15 36.27 -34.39
C ARG A 372 5.36 35.12 -35.00
N GLN A 373 4.74 35.32 -36.16
CA GLN A 373 4.02 34.27 -36.86
C GLN A 373 4.95 33.09 -37.21
N ARG A 374 6.12 33.36 -37.80
CA ARG A 374 7.11 32.33 -38.10
C ARG A 374 7.55 31.56 -36.85
N MET A 375 7.81 32.27 -35.75
CA MET A 375 8.23 31.64 -34.49
C MET A 375 7.14 30.76 -33.88
N ARG A 376 5.86 31.18 -33.90
CA ARG A 376 4.74 30.35 -33.41
C ARG A 376 4.56 29.08 -34.26
N GLU A 377 4.58 29.23 -35.59
CA GLU A 377 4.44 28.11 -36.52
C GLU A 377 5.62 27.13 -36.41
N HIS A 378 6.83 27.66 -36.23
CA HIS A 378 8.03 26.86 -35.95
C HIS A 378 7.91 26.14 -34.62
N ALA A 379 7.60 26.84 -33.54
CA ALA A 379 7.46 26.29 -32.19
C ALA A 379 6.52 25.08 -32.17
N LEU A 380 5.30 25.22 -32.71
CA LEU A 380 4.31 24.15 -32.75
C LEU A 380 4.72 22.96 -33.63
N ARG A 381 5.47 23.18 -34.72
CA ARG A 381 5.98 22.08 -35.56
C ARG A 381 7.17 21.40 -34.92
N HIS A 382 8.12 22.15 -34.38
CA HIS A 382 9.36 21.63 -33.82
C HIS A 382 9.12 20.90 -32.49
N ALA A 383 8.26 21.44 -31.62
CA ALA A 383 7.89 20.81 -30.35
C ALA A 383 7.31 19.40 -30.52
N LYS A 384 6.61 19.10 -31.63
CA LYS A 384 6.09 17.76 -31.94
C LYS A 384 7.17 16.68 -32.10
N GLY A 385 8.41 17.08 -32.34
CA GLY A 385 9.55 16.16 -32.42
C GLY A 385 10.05 15.67 -31.05
N PHE A 386 9.66 16.33 -29.96
CA PHE A 386 10.11 16.02 -28.60
C PHE A 386 9.03 15.24 -27.86
N THR A 387 9.12 13.92 -27.91
CA THR A 387 8.18 13.00 -27.25
C THR A 387 8.93 12.00 -26.40
N TRP A 388 8.33 11.60 -25.28
CA TRP A 388 8.93 10.60 -24.41
C TRP A 388 9.04 9.23 -25.10
N GLU A 389 8.13 8.94 -26.02
CA GLU A 389 8.16 7.76 -26.89
C GLU A 389 9.42 7.74 -27.78
N GLU A 390 9.79 8.87 -28.37
CA GLU A 390 11.00 8.97 -29.18
C GLU A 390 12.27 8.89 -28.33
N SER A 391 12.30 9.53 -27.16
CA SER A 391 13.42 9.39 -26.21
C SER A 391 13.58 7.95 -25.72
N ALA A 392 12.48 7.26 -25.40
CA ALA A 392 12.49 5.86 -25.01
C ALA A 392 12.96 4.97 -26.17
N ARG A 393 12.53 5.24 -27.42
CA ARG A 393 13.00 4.51 -28.60
C ARG A 393 14.51 4.63 -28.80
N ARG A 394 15.06 5.85 -28.66
CA ARG A 394 16.52 6.08 -28.75
C ARG A 394 17.27 5.38 -27.61
N ALA A 395 16.73 5.44 -26.40
CA ALA A 395 17.30 4.74 -25.25
C ALA A 395 17.31 3.22 -25.48
N TRP A 396 16.21 2.60 -25.92
CA TRP A 396 16.17 1.16 -26.23
C TRP A 396 17.22 0.77 -27.26
N LEU A 397 17.31 1.52 -28.38
CA LEU A 397 18.32 1.25 -29.41
C LEU A 397 19.74 1.31 -28.84
N ALA A 398 20.04 2.33 -28.03
CA ALA A 398 21.35 2.48 -27.39
C ALA A 398 21.67 1.32 -26.43
N LEU A 399 20.68 0.86 -25.65
CA LEU A 399 20.83 -0.28 -24.75
C LEU A 399 21.10 -1.57 -25.53
N GLU A 400 20.35 -1.83 -26.60
CA GLU A 400 20.50 -3.02 -27.45
C GLU A 400 21.87 -3.05 -28.13
N GLU A 401 22.31 -1.92 -28.72
CA GLU A 401 23.60 -1.80 -29.37
C GLU A 401 24.76 -1.98 -28.38
N ALA A 402 24.69 -1.33 -27.21
CA ALA A 402 25.72 -1.46 -26.18
C ALA A 402 25.81 -2.87 -25.61
N LEU A 403 24.67 -3.55 -25.40
CA LEU A 403 24.64 -4.92 -24.94
C LEU A 403 25.20 -5.89 -26.00
N ALA A 404 24.89 -5.68 -27.28
CA ALA A 404 25.40 -6.50 -28.38
C ALA A 404 26.90 -6.31 -28.63
N ALA A 405 27.43 -5.10 -28.42
CA ALA A 405 28.85 -4.78 -28.55
C ALA A 405 29.68 -5.28 -27.35
N ARG A 406 29.03 -5.66 -26.25
CA ARG A 406 29.71 -6.09 -25.04
C ARG A 406 30.35 -7.44 -25.26
N VAL A 407 31.68 -7.47 -25.23
CA VAL A 407 32.41 -8.74 -25.06
C VAL A 407 31.99 -9.29 -23.71
N PRO A 408 31.49 -10.54 -23.63
CA PRO A 408 31.20 -11.17 -22.35
C PRO A 408 32.45 -11.00 -21.50
N VAL A 409 32.32 -10.31 -20.37
CA VAL A 409 33.34 -10.38 -19.36
C VAL A 409 33.33 -11.86 -18.98
N GLU A 410 34.31 -12.63 -19.46
CA GLU A 410 34.77 -13.79 -18.71
C GLU A 410 34.98 -13.19 -17.34
N LEU A 411 34.07 -13.48 -16.42
CA LEU A 411 34.30 -13.31 -15.00
C LEU A 411 35.52 -14.18 -14.77
N ALA A 412 36.71 -13.60 -15.01
CA ALA A 412 37.99 -14.15 -14.67
C ALA A 412 37.76 -14.55 -13.25
N ALA A 413 37.65 -15.87 -13.04
CA ALA A 413 37.17 -16.45 -11.81
C ALA A 413 37.87 -15.68 -10.71
N LEU A 414 37.15 -14.75 -10.06
CA LEU A 414 37.63 -14.02 -8.92
C LEU A 414 38.00 -15.16 -8.01
N GLU A 415 39.31 -15.44 -7.88
CA GLU A 415 39.82 -16.71 -7.39
C GLU A 415 38.96 -17.07 -6.21
N ALA A 416 38.01 -18.00 -6.42
CA ALA A 416 37.10 -18.37 -5.37
C ALA A 416 38.05 -18.89 -4.31
N VAL A 417 38.15 -18.17 -3.19
CA VAL A 417 39.06 -18.54 -2.10
C VAL A 417 38.89 -20.03 -1.91
N PRO A 418 39.93 -20.85 -2.08
CA PRO A 418 39.72 -22.27 -2.26
C PRO A 418 39.03 -22.87 -1.05
N ARG A 419 37.80 -23.35 -1.22
CA ARG A 419 37.09 -24.01 -0.12
C ARG A 419 37.74 -25.36 0.15
N LEU A 420 38.19 -25.58 1.38
CA LEU A 420 38.50 -26.91 1.90
C LEU A 420 37.17 -27.58 2.26
N VAL A 421 36.83 -28.68 1.59
CA VAL A 421 35.51 -29.33 1.76
C VAL A 421 35.68 -30.70 2.41
N ALA A 422 34.95 -30.95 3.50
CA ALA A 422 34.84 -32.26 4.11
C ALA A 422 33.58 -32.97 3.58
N LEU A 423 33.73 -34.12 2.92
CA LEU A 423 32.60 -35.00 2.61
C LEU A 423 32.56 -36.13 3.65
N VAL A 424 31.72 -35.97 4.65
CA VAL A 424 31.42 -37.01 5.63
C VAL A 424 30.43 -37.99 5.01
N THR A 425 30.74 -39.27 5.01
CA THR A 425 29.88 -40.29 4.42
C THR A 425 29.95 -41.59 5.20
N LEU A 426 28.82 -42.29 5.25
CA LEU A 426 28.71 -43.60 5.89
C LEU A 426 28.78 -44.75 4.89
N ASP A 427 28.75 -44.43 3.59
CA ASP A 427 28.58 -45.39 2.50
C ASP A 427 29.59 -45.13 1.38
N PRO A 428 29.85 -46.10 0.48
CA PRO A 428 30.71 -45.89 -0.67
C PRO A 428 30.16 -44.77 -1.57
N VAL A 429 31.00 -43.76 -1.79
CA VAL A 429 30.64 -42.60 -2.58
C VAL A 429 31.07 -42.81 -4.02
N GLN A 430 30.13 -42.81 -4.96
CA GLN A 430 30.46 -42.85 -6.39
C GLN A 430 30.92 -41.46 -6.85
N ALA A 431 32.00 -41.42 -7.64
CA ALA A 431 32.60 -40.17 -8.12
C ALA A 431 31.61 -39.27 -8.87
N GLY A 432 30.66 -39.87 -9.60
CA GLY A 432 29.65 -39.15 -10.38
C GLY A 432 28.62 -38.38 -9.53
N ASP A 433 28.23 -38.92 -8.38
CA ASP A 433 27.20 -38.32 -7.52
C ASP A 433 27.73 -37.03 -6.86
N VAL A 434 28.98 -37.07 -6.41
CA VAL A 434 29.69 -35.93 -5.81
C VAL A 434 30.10 -34.90 -6.84
N ALA A 435 30.57 -35.33 -8.02
CA ALA A 435 30.96 -34.42 -9.09
C ALA A 435 29.76 -33.59 -9.59
N SER A 436 28.59 -34.21 -9.72
CA SER A 436 27.36 -33.49 -10.11
C SER A 436 26.83 -32.60 -8.97
N ALA A 437 26.91 -33.04 -7.71
CA ALA A 437 26.44 -32.28 -6.57
C ALA A 437 27.34 -31.07 -6.25
N LEU A 438 28.64 -31.16 -6.51
CA LEU A 438 29.63 -30.25 -5.89
C LEU A 438 30.52 -29.46 -6.84
N GLY A 439 30.59 -29.72 -8.15
CA GLY A 439 31.31 -28.82 -9.09
C GLY A 439 32.73 -28.37 -8.68
N PHE A 440 33.44 -29.13 -7.84
CA PHE A 440 34.74 -28.76 -7.24
C PHE A 440 35.91 -29.54 -7.86
N VAL A 441 37.13 -29.03 -7.62
CA VAL A 441 38.40 -29.67 -8.01
C VAL A 441 38.78 -30.79 -7.02
N PRO A 442 39.04 -32.03 -7.47
CA PRO A 442 39.32 -33.21 -6.63
C PRO A 442 40.37 -33.06 -5.51
N GLU A 443 41.40 -32.23 -5.70
CA GLU A 443 42.57 -32.16 -4.80
C GLU A 443 42.30 -31.44 -3.45
N ARG A 444 41.10 -30.84 -3.29
CA ARG A 444 40.69 -30.05 -2.12
C ARG A 444 39.48 -30.62 -1.36
N LEU A 445 39.11 -31.87 -1.68
CA LEU A 445 38.06 -32.64 -1.03
C LEU A 445 38.69 -33.71 -0.12
N ASP A 446 38.39 -33.65 1.17
CA ASP A 446 38.72 -34.71 2.12
C ASP A 446 37.43 -35.48 2.44
N VAL A 447 37.43 -36.79 2.23
CA VAL A 447 36.29 -37.68 2.48
C VAL A 447 36.49 -38.38 3.82
N PHE A 448 35.50 -38.25 4.72
CA PHE A 448 35.54 -38.77 6.08
C PHE A 448 34.49 -39.88 6.25
N GLY A 449 34.84 -41.02 6.83
CA GLY A 449 33.88 -42.11 7.06
C GLY A 449 34.10 -42.91 8.33
N LEU A 450 33.04 -43.62 8.79
CA LEU A 450 33.09 -44.50 9.97
C LEU A 450 33.91 -45.78 9.72
N VAL A 451 33.96 -46.26 8.48
CA VAL A 451 34.67 -47.47 8.05
C VAL A 451 35.48 -47.13 6.80
N GLY A 452 36.72 -47.59 6.71
CA GLY A 452 37.66 -47.28 5.62
C GLY A 452 37.28 -47.76 4.21
N ASP A 453 36.03 -48.17 3.97
CA ASP A 453 35.57 -48.81 2.73
C ASP A 453 34.87 -47.85 1.73
N ALA A 454 34.96 -46.53 1.91
CA ALA A 454 34.49 -45.60 0.88
C ALA A 454 35.43 -45.64 -0.35
N ALA A 455 34.98 -46.26 -1.44
CA ALA A 455 35.72 -46.29 -2.70
C ALA A 455 35.80 -44.89 -3.33
N VAL A 456 36.81 -44.09 -2.96
CA VAL A 456 37.03 -42.74 -3.51
C VAL A 456 37.99 -42.77 -4.71
N PRO A 457 37.81 -41.89 -5.71
CA PRO A 457 38.80 -41.66 -6.75
C PRO A 457 40.21 -41.42 -6.19
N SER A 458 41.24 -41.88 -6.90
CA SER A 458 42.65 -41.73 -6.47
C SER A 458 43.12 -40.29 -6.28
N SER A 459 42.35 -39.31 -6.76
CA SER A 459 42.57 -37.87 -6.61
C SER A 459 42.02 -37.28 -5.31
N TRP A 460 41.27 -38.04 -4.50
CA TRP A 460 40.67 -37.57 -3.24
C TRP A 460 41.43 -38.12 -2.02
N ARG A 461 41.34 -37.43 -0.89
CA ARG A 461 41.95 -37.87 0.37
C ARG A 461 40.90 -38.48 1.29
N GLN A 462 41.06 -39.75 1.64
CA GLN A 462 40.20 -40.42 2.61
C GLN A 462 40.79 -40.33 4.03
N ARG A 463 39.95 -40.01 5.01
CA ARG A 463 40.32 -39.93 6.44
C ARG A 463 39.29 -40.63 7.31
N GLY A 464 39.69 -41.05 8.51
CA GLY A 464 38.73 -41.55 9.50
C GLY A 464 37.86 -40.43 10.05
N LEU A 465 36.59 -40.70 10.36
CA LEU A 465 35.68 -39.70 10.94
C LEU A 465 36.23 -39.08 12.24
N GLY A 466 37.01 -39.84 13.02
CA GLY A 466 37.67 -39.35 14.24
C GLY A 466 38.81 -38.35 14.01
N GLU A 467 39.21 -38.13 12.76
CA GLU A 467 40.22 -37.14 12.35
C GLU A 467 39.59 -35.85 11.81
N LEU A 468 38.24 -35.77 11.78
CA LEU A 468 37.54 -34.59 11.32
C LEU A 468 37.67 -33.46 12.36
N GLU A 469 38.33 -32.38 11.98
CA GLU A 469 38.32 -31.10 12.69
C GLU A 469 37.41 -30.12 11.92
N PRO A 470 36.13 -29.96 12.32
CA PRO A 470 35.15 -29.20 11.55
C PRO A 470 35.56 -27.75 11.24
N SER A 471 36.34 -27.12 12.13
CA SER A 471 36.83 -25.75 11.96
C SER A 471 37.91 -25.59 10.89
N ALA A 472 38.49 -26.69 10.40
CA ALA A 472 39.50 -26.67 9.34
C ALA A 472 38.89 -26.61 7.93
N PHE A 473 37.58 -26.80 7.80
CA PHE A 473 36.87 -26.89 6.53
C PHE A 473 35.91 -25.71 6.36
N ASP A 474 35.87 -25.14 5.15
CA ASP A 474 34.95 -24.06 4.79
C ASP A 474 33.52 -24.58 4.59
N GLU A 475 33.37 -25.86 4.26
CA GLU A 475 32.09 -26.52 4.04
C GLU A 475 32.17 -28.00 4.42
N ILE A 476 31.16 -28.48 5.14
CA ILE A 476 31.04 -29.89 5.54
C ILE A 476 29.78 -30.46 4.93
N LEU A 477 29.95 -31.44 4.05
CA LEU A 477 28.90 -32.16 3.36
C LEU A 477 28.76 -33.52 4.00
N VAL A 478 27.54 -33.96 4.30
CA VAL A 478 27.26 -35.27 4.85
C VAL A 478 26.42 -36.03 3.85
N HIS A 479 27.01 -37.02 3.19
CA HIS A 479 26.29 -37.92 2.29
C HIS A 479 25.76 -39.12 3.07
N VAL A 480 24.43 -39.27 3.06
CA VAL A 480 23.70 -40.21 3.90
C VAL A 480 22.90 -41.16 3.02
N THR A 481 23.22 -42.46 3.06
CA THR A 481 22.39 -43.47 2.40
C THR A 481 21.82 -44.53 3.36
N ASP A 482 22.35 -44.68 4.59
CA ASP A 482 21.75 -45.50 5.66
C ASP A 482 21.89 -44.92 7.10
N SER A 483 21.11 -45.47 8.04
CA SER A 483 20.73 -44.90 9.34
C SER A 483 21.52 -45.40 10.56
N GLU A 484 22.20 -46.55 10.51
CA GLU A 484 22.84 -47.16 11.69
C GLU A 484 24.05 -46.37 12.24
N GLY A 485 24.81 -45.68 11.37
CA GLY A 485 25.98 -44.87 11.77
C GLY A 485 25.70 -43.38 12.02
N MET A 486 24.48 -42.92 11.74
CA MET A 486 24.11 -41.50 11.71
C MET A 486 24.33 -40.79 13.05
N ARG A 487 24.04 -41.47 14.16
CA ARG A 487 24.11 -40.88 15.50
C ARG A 487 25.52 -40.38 15.82
N ALA A 488 26.55 -41.17 15.50
CA ALA A 488 27.94 -40.78 15.76
C ALA A 488 28.37 -39.58 14.90
N VAL A 489 27.97 -39.56 13.62
CA VAL A 489 28.26 -38.45 12.69
C VAL A 489 27.59 -37.16 13.15
N LEU A 490 26.30 -37.20 13.50
CA LEU A 490 25.58 -36.02 13.96
C LEU A 490 26.03 -35.54 15.34
N ASP A 491 26.42 -36.44 16.24
CA ASP A 491 27.00 -36.06 17.53
C ASP A 491 28.35 -35.34 17.35
N THR A 492 29.21 -35.80 16.43
CA THR A 492 30.49 -35.15 16.10
C THR A 492 30.31 -33.80 15.41
N LEU A 493 29.29 -33.66 14.57
CA LEU A 493 29.01 -32.45 13.80
C LEU A 493 28.04 -31.49 14.52
N ARG A 494 27.64 -31.84 15.75
CA ARG A 494 26.69 -31.05 16.53
C ARG A 494 27.22 -29.64 16.76
N GLY A 495 26.48 -28.64 16.28
CA GLY A 495 26.84 -27.22 16.42
C GLY A 495 27.62 -26.64 15.24
N PHE A 496 27.88 -27.41 14.18
CA PHE A 496 28.50 -26.92 12.95
C PHE A 496 27.48 -26.82 11.81
N PRO A 497 27.61 -25.82 10.91
CA PRO A 497 26.79 -25.74 9.71
C PRO A 497 27.20 -26.86 8.75
N VAL A 498 26.34 -27.87 8.60
CA VAL A 498 26.56 -29.01 7.70
C VAL A 498 25.48 -29.09 6.64
N THR A 499 25.88 -29.53 5.46
CA THR A 499 25.01 -29.75 4.31
C THR A 499 24.71 -31.23 4.18
N LEU A 500 23.44 -31.65 4.14
CA LEU A 500 23.07 -33.07 4.01
C LEU A 500 22.71 -33.40 2.56
N LEU A 501 23.30 -34.46 2.00
CA LEU A 501 22.92 -35.04 0.71
C LEU A 501 22.06 -36.28 0.97
N LEU A 502 20.75 -36.19 0.66
CA LEU A 502 19.73 -37.19 1.00
C LEU A 502 19.08 -37.79 -0.24
N GLY A 503 18.88 -39.13 -0.26
CA GLY A 503 18.06 -39.82 -1.26
C GLY A 503 16.57 -39.90 -0.89
N GLN A 504 15.66 -39.98 -1.87
CA GLN A 504 14.20 -40.01 -1.64
C GLN A 504 13.72 -41.12 -0.70
N LYS A 505 14.38 -42.29 -0.67
CA LYS A 505 14.04 -43.42 0.21
C LYS A 505 14.57 -43.25 1.65
N THR A 506 15.47 -42.29 1.86
CA THR A 506 16.18 -42.06 3.12
C THR A 506 15.44 -41.07 4.02
N LEU A 507 14.64 -40.17 3.45
CA LEU A 507 13.93 -39.10 4.18
C LEU A 507 12.99 -39.60 5.30
N PRO A 508 12.07 -40.58 5.06
CA PRO A 508 11.16 -41.04 6.11
C PRO A 508 11.89 -41.74 7.27
N ARG A 509 12.96 -42.48 6.96
CA ARG A 509 13.78 -43.18 7.96
C ARG A 509 14.66 -42.23 8.76
N LEU A 510 15.20 -41.18 8.11
CA LEU A 510 15.95 -40.10 8.75
C LEU A 510 15.07 -39.35 9.77
N PHE A 511 13.84 -39.04 9.39
CA PHE A 511 12.87 -38.40 10.28
C PHE A 511 12.50 -39.27 11.49
N ALA A 512 12.28 -40.58 11.28
CA ALA A 512 12.02 -41.53 12.36
C ALA A 512 13.22 -41.67 13.32
N ALA A 513 14.44 -41.52 12.82
CA ALA A 513 15.66 -41.52 13.65
C ALA A 513 15.82 -40.20 14.43
N TRP A 514 15.62 -39.04 13.79
CA TRP A 514 15.72 -37.73 14.45
C TRP A 514 14.69 -37.51 15.55
N ALA A 515 13.44 -37.93 15.35
CA ALA A 515 12.39 -37.86 16.37
C ALA A 515 12.78 -38.61 17.66
N LYS A 516 13.67 -39.60 17.59
CA LYS A 516 14.18 -40.35 18.75
C LYS A 516 15.40 -39.69 19.42
N VAL A 517 16.09 -38.78 18.73
CA VAL A 517 17.30 -38.10 19.22
C VAL A 517 16.94 -36.83 19.97
N ASP A 518 16.20 -35.93 19.31
CA ASP A 518 15.73 -34.68 19.88
C ASP A 518 14.46 -34.24 19.17
N LEU A 519 13.32 -34.56 19.80
CA LEU A 519 12.00 -34.26 19.27
C LEU A 519 11.81 -32.74 19.07
N SER A 520 12.46 -31.89 19.87
CA SER A 520 12.30 -30.44 19.79
C SER A 520 13.00 -29.85 18.56
N VAL A 521 14.22 -30.29 18.28
CA VAL A 521 14.97 -29.89 17.07
C VAL A 521 14.25 -30.40 15.83
N PHE A 522 13.77 -31.65 15.86
CA PHE A 522 13.02 -32.24 14.77
C PHE A 522 11.74 -31.48 14.44
N VAL A 523 10.95 -31.12 15.46
CA VAL A 523 9.74 -30.30 15.32
C VAL A 523 10.08 -28.92 14.76
N ALA A 524 11.16 -28.28 15.23
CA ALA A 524 11.61 -27.01 14.69
C ALA A 524 12.02 -27.09 13.20
N MET A 525 12.64 -28.19 12.78
CA MET A 525 12.99 -28.43 11.37
C MET A 525 11.75 -28.62 10.49
N LEU A 526 10.81 -29.49 10.89
CA LEU A 526 9.57 -29.70 10.15
C LEU A 526 8.76 -28.41 10.01
N TYR A 527 8.69 -27.62 11.08
CA TYR A 527 8.06 -26.31 11.06
C TYR A 527 8.76 -25.33 10.12
N ARG A 528 10.10 -25.31 10.09
CA ARG A 528 10.86 -24.47 9.17
C ARG A 528 10.59 -24.83 7.71
N TRP A 529 10.43 -26.12 7.41
CA TRP A 529 10.24 -26.62 6.04
C TRP A 529 8.83 -26.46 5.48
N GLY A 530 7.78 -26.62 6.30
CA GLY A 530 6.42 -26.52 5.77
C GLY A 530 5.37 -25.98 6.74
N GLY A 531 5.82 -25.26 7.77
CA GLY A 531 4.95 -24.58 8.74
C GLY A 531 4.06 -25.54 9.53
N TYR A 532 2.92 -25.03 9.98
CA TYR A 532 1.95 -25.77 10.79
C TYR A 532 1.29 -26.94 10.05
N HIS A 533 1.11 -26.85 8.73
CA HIS A 533 0.49 -27.90 7.94
C HIS A 533 1.30 -29.20 8.00
N VAL A 534 2.62 -29.10 7.83
CA VAL A 534 3.52 -30.26 7.93
C VAL A 534 3.55 -30.81 9.35
N LEU A 535 3.55 -29.95 10.37
CA LEU A 535 3.45 -30.40 11.76
C LEU A 535 2.16 -31.17 12.04
N GLY A 536 1.02 -30.69 11.53
CA GLY A 536 -0.28 -31.36 11.69
C GLY A 536 -0.27 -32.78 11.12
N LEU A 537 0.29 -32.96 9.92
CA LEU A 537 0.45 -34.28 9.29
C LEU A 537 1.35 -35.21 10.13
N ALA A 538 2.40 -34.67 10.75
CA ALA A 538 3.33 -35.43 11.60
C ALA A 538 2.77 -35.73 12.99
N SER A 539 1.94 -34.85 13.58
CA SER A 539 1.41 -35.01 14.94
C SER A 539 0.25 -36.01 15.06
N GLY A 540 -0.45 -36.30 13.96
CA GLY A 540 -1.57 -37.26 13.94
C GLY A 540 -1.15 -38.73 13.89
N SER A 541 0.15 -39.00 13.78
CA SER A 541 0.64 -40.26 13.26
C SER A 541 2.00 -40.54 13.95
N GLY A 542 2.16 -41.65 14.69
CA GLY A 542 3.39 -41.93 15.46
C GLY A 542 4.68 -42.02 14.62
N ALA A 543 5.83 -42.36 15.23
CA ALA A 543 7.10 -42.44 14.50
C ALA A 543 7.11 -43.39 13.27
N GLU A 544 6.12 -44.28 13.16
CA GLU A 544 5.99 -45.29 12.09
C GLU A 544 5.19 -44.83 10.86
N SER A 545 4.53 -43.68 10.92
CA SER A 545 3.57 -43.23 9.88
C SER A 545 4.11 -42.18 8.92
N PHE A 546 5.39 -41.82 9.01
CA PHE A 546 6.03 -40.90 8.07
C PHE A 546 6.03 -41.42 6.63
N GLU A 547 5.89 -42.73 6.41
CA GLU A 547 5.69 -43.35 5.09
C GLU A 547 4.32 -43.01 4.46
N SER A 548 3.36 -42.53 5.26
CA SER A 548 2.01 -42.17 4.82
C SER A 548 1.85 -40.69 4.45
N ILE A 549 2.90 -39.87 4.66
CA ILE A 549 2.89 -38.46 4.29
C ILE A 549 2.80 -38.35 2.75
N PRO A 550 1.76 -37.70 2.18
CA PRO A 550 1.56 -37.65 0.75
C PRO A 550 2.78 -37.09 0.00
N ALA A 551 3.10 -37.63 -1.17
CA ALA A 551 4.22 -37.17 -2.01
C ALA A 551 4.22 -35.65 -2.26
N ARG A 552 3.04 -35.00 -2.29
CA ARG A 552 2.93 -33.53 -2.40
C ARG A 552 3.44 -32.79 -1.17
N ALA A 553 3.23 -33.34 0.04
CA ALA A 553 3.73 -32.76 1.28
C ALA A 553 5.25 -32.97 1.39
N LEU A 554 5.75 -34.11 0.90
CA LEU A 554 7.19 -34.34 0.69
C LEU A 554 7.81 -33.41 -0.37
N ALA A 555 7.05 -32.99 -1.39
CA ALA A 555 7.50 -31.97 -2.34
C ALA A 555 7.58 -30.55 -1.71
N CYS A 556 6.78 -30.25 -0.68
CA CYS A 556 6.96 -29.06 0.15
C CYS A 556 8.17 -29.18 1.11
N LEU A 557 8.67 -30.40 1.33
CA LEU A 557 9.91 -30.69 2.06
C LEU A 557 11.15 -30.73 1.15
N ASP A 558 11.00 -30.42 -0.14
CA ASP A 558 12.09 -30.23 -1.10
C ASP A 558 12.32 -28.72 -1.29
N PRO A 559 12.92 -28.03 -0.30
CA PRO A 559 13.38 -26.68 -0.52
C PRO A 559 14.50 -26.81 -1.54
N ALA A 560 14.48 -25.98 -2.57
CA ALA A 560 15.61 -25.73 -3.44
C ALA A 560 16.82 -25.20 -2.64
N TRP A 561 17.48 -26.11 -1.90
CA TRP A 561 18.84 -26.00 -1.41
C TRP A 561 19.81 -25.75 -2.59
N ALA A 562 19.31 -25.97 -3.82
CA ALA A 562 19.88 -25.60 -5.10
C ALA A 562 20.09 -24.09 -5.35
N LEU A 563 19.40 -23.16 -4.69
CA LEU A 563 19.57 -21.72 -5.01
C LEU A 563 20.73 -21.03 -4.28
N ALA A 564 21.33 -21.66 -3.28
CA ALA A 564 22.54 -21.14 -2.65
C ALA A 564 23.76 -21.15 -3.59
N ARG A 565 23.69 -21.92 -4.70
CA ARG A 565 24.79 -22.06 -5.66
C ARG A 565 24.80 -21.02 -6.78
N GLU A 566 23.69 -20.39 -7.12
CA GLU A 566 23.70 -19.35 -8.14
C GLU A 566 24.18 -18.00 -7.60
N ALA A 567 24.09 -17.76 -6.29
CA ALA A 567 24.55 -16.51 -5.66
C ALA A 567 26.08 -16.41 -5.50
N SER A 568 26.85 -17.50 -5.66
CA SER A 568 28.30 -17.47 -5.46
C SER A 568 29.11 -17.06 -6.69
N ALA A 569 28.48 -16.89 -7.85
CA ALA A 569 29.18 -16.51 -9.10
C ALA A 569 29.34 -14.99 -9.27
N THR A 570 28.59 -14.19 -8.52
CA THR A 570 28.66 -12.72 -8.56
C THR A 570 29.39 -12.23 -7.33
N GLY A 571 30.49 -11.46 -7.48
CA GLY A 571 31.30 -10.92 -6.37
C GLY A 571 30.58 -9.98 -5.37
N TYR A 572 29.25 -9.95 -5.39
CA TYR A 572 28.36 -9.11 -4.61
C TYR A 572 27.24 -9.95 -3.96
N SER A 573 27.62 -10.93 -3.14
CA SER A 573 26.69 -11.74 -2.35
C SER A 573 26.52 -11.19 -0.92
N THR A 574 25.46 -11.57 -0.21
CA THR A 574 25.25 -11.21 1.20
C THR A 574 26.49 -11.48 2.08
N PRO A 575 27.17 -12.64 1.99
CA PRO A 575 28.43 -12.87 2.68
C PRO A 575 29.54 -11.88 2.32
N ALA A 576 29.65 -11.45 1.06
CA ALA A 576 30.65 -10.47 0.63
C ALA A 576 30.39 -9.09 1.25
N VAL A 577 29.12 -8.66 1.33
CA VAL A 577 28.74 -7.43 2.03
C VAL A 577 29.08 -7.51 3.51
N ILE A 578 28.77 -8.63 4.17
CA ILE A 578 29.12 -8.86 5.58
C ILE A 578 30.64 -8.80 5.77
N ALA A 579 31.41 -9.52 4.96
CA ALA A 579 32.87 -9.52 5.05
C ALA A 579 33.45 -8.10 4.89
N ARG A 580 32.97 -7.35 3.89
CA ARG A 580 33.40 -5.97 3.66
C ARG A 580 33.02 -5.05 4.81
N ALA A 581 31.80 -5.17 5.34
CA ALA A 581 31.34 -4.41 6.50
C ALA A 581 32.18 -4.70 7.76
N VAL A 582 32.45 -5.97 8.07
CA VAL A 582 33.26 -6.37 9.24
C VAL A 582 34.70 -5.86 9.14
N THR A 583 35.25 -5.76 7.93
CA THR A 583 36.61 -5.22 7.72
C THR A 583 36.68 -3.70 7.66
N SER A 584 35.55 -2.97 7.60
CA SER A 584 35.55 -1.51 7.55
C SER A 584 35.86 -0.90 8.93
N PRO A 585 36.91 -0.05 9.07
CA PRO A 585 37.25 0.59 10.34
C PRO A 585 36.14 1.50 10.90
N GLY A 586 35.28 2.05 10.04
CA GLY A 586 34.14 2.85 10.45
C GLY A 586 33.01 2.03 11.04
N VAL A 587 32.67 0.91 10.38
CA VAL A 587 31.64 -0.05 10.84
C VAL A 587 32.08 -0.75 12.13
N ALA A 588 33.36 -1.06 12.29
CA ALA A 588 33.88 -1.66 13.52
C ALA A 588 33.65 -0.81 14.79
N ARG A 589 33.34 0.49 14.63
CA ARG A 589 33.03 1.42 15.72
C ARG A 589 31.52 1.63 15.95
N TRP A 590 30.67 0.95 15.19
CA TRP A 590 29.22 1.05 15.34
C TRP A 590 28.73 0.46 16.65
N ASN A 591 27.67 1.06 17.19
CA ASN A 591 26.99 0.56 18.39
C ASN A 591 26.01 -0.57 18.03
N HIS A 592 25.41 -1.20 19.04
CA HIS A 592 24.47 -2.30 18.85
C HIS A 592 23.23 -1.91 18.00
N GLU A 593 22.81 -0.65 18.03
CA GLU A 593 21.66 -0.17 17.25
C GLU A 593 21.99 -0.13 15.76
N GLU A 594 23.14 0.45 15.38
CA GLU A 594 23.62 0.48 13.99
C GLU A 594 23.88 -0.93 13.45
N ILE A 595 24.47 -1.82 14.26
CA ILE A 595 24.65 -3.23 13.89
C ILE A 595 23.30 -3.93 13.69
N GLY A 596 22.31 -3.63 14.55
CA GLY A 596 20.93 -4.11 14.37
C GLY A 596 20.32 -3.65 13.06
N ARG A 597 20.44 -2.35 12.71
CA ARG A 597 19.97 -1.80 11.43
C ARG A 597 20.64 -2.46 10.23
N LEU A 598 21.96 -2.66 10.28
CA LEU A 598 22.70 -3.37 9.24
C LEU A 598 22.21 -4.81 9.09
N SER A 599 22.02 -5.53 10.20
CA SER A 599 21.48 -6.89 10.16
C SER A 599 20.10 -6.94 9.52
N MET A 600 19.21 -6.01 9.86
CA MET A 600 17.89 -5.91 9.26
C MET A 600 17.95 -5.58 7.76
N ALA A 601 18.78 -4.62 7.36
CA ALA A 601 18.94 -4.25 5.96
C ALA A 601 19.54 -5.40 5.13
N ILE A 602 20.52 -6.14 5.68
CA ILE A 602 21.09 -7.32 5.03
C ILE A 602 20.01 -8.40 4.85
N ALA A 603 19.24 -8.70 5.90
CA ALA A 603 18.19 -9.71 5.85
C ALA A 603 17.10 -9.35 4.84
N ALA A 604 16.66 -8.08 4.82
CA ALA A 604 15.63 -7.60 3.90
C ALA A 604 16.07 -7.61 2.42
N ASN A 605 17.36 -7.49 2.14
CA ASN A 605 17.92 -7.55 0.79
C ASN A 605 18.35 -8.95 0.36
N ALA A 606 18.33 -9.94 1.26
CA ALA A 606 18.72 -11.30 0.91
C ALA A 606 17.64 -11.95 0.03
N PRO A 607 18.03 -12.66 -1.05
CA PRO A 607 17.07 -13.40 -1.86
C PRO A 607 16.33 -14.43 -1.00
N ALA A 608 15.02 -14.55 -1.21
CA ALA A 608 14.17 -15.44 -0.42
C ALA A 608 14.67 -16.89 -0.52
N SER A 609 14.94 -17.51 0.64
CA SER A 609 15.37 -18.90 0.72
C SER A 609 14.22 -19.91 0.53
N ASP A 610 12.97 -19.45 0.69
CA ASP A 610 11.77 -20.26 0.61
C ASP A 610 11.07 -20.07 -0.74
N THR A 611 10.62 -21.16 -1.34
CA THR A 611 9.86 -21.13 -2.61
C THR A 611 8.38 -20.77 -2.43
N LEU A 612 7.88 -20.78 -1.19
CA LEU A 612 6.48 -20.50 -0.85
C LEU A 612 6.29 -19.07 -0.34
N ARG A 613 5.21 -18.42 -0.76
CA ARG A 613 4.76 -17.12 -0.22
C ARG A 613 4.19 -17.30 1.18
N THR A 614 4.20 -16.26 2.00
CA THR A 614 3.61 -16.29 3.34
C THR A 614 2.27 -15.58 3.37
N LEU A 615 1.26 -16.24 3.95
CA LEU A 615 -0.01 -15.64 4.36
C LEU A 615 0.07 -15.36 5.86
N TYR A 616 0.34 -14.10 6.20
CA TYR A 616 0.33 -13.62 7.56
C TYR A 616 -1.10 -13.37 8.03
N VAL A 617 -1.49 -13.96 9.16
CA VAL A 617 -2.84 -13.79 9.73
C VAL A 617 -2.73 -13.12 11.09
N ASP A 618 -3.24 -11.89 11.20
CA ASP A 618 -3.24 -11.15 12.45
C ASP A 618 -4.22 -11.77 13.46
N ILE A 619 -3.68 -12.14 14.63
CA ILE A 619 -4.42 -12.65 15.78
C ILE A 619 -4.08 -11.87 17.06
N SER A 620 -3.78 -10.58 16.93
CA SER A 620 -3.26 -9.75 18.01
C SER A 620 -4.10 -9.73 19.28
N HIS A 621 -5.42 -9.57 19.18
CA HIS A 621 -6.27 -9.59 20.37
C HIS A 621 -6.35 -10.98 20.97
N LEU A 622 -6.39 -12.06 20.17
CA LEU A 622 -6.35 -13.42 20.72
C LEU A 622 -5.12 -13.69 21.59
N VAL A 623 -3.97 -13.13 21.23
CA VAL A 623 -2.71 -13.31 21.97
C VAL A 623 -2.61 -12.37 23.17
N ILE A 624 -3.00 -11.10 23.02
CA ILE A 624 -2.82 -10.07 24.05
C ILE A 624 -3.93 -10.13 25.10
N GLU A 625 -5.19 -10.18 24.66
CA GLU A 625 -6.37 -10.11 25.52
C GLU A 625 -7.55 -10.82 24.82
N ASP A 626 -7.71 -12.12 25.05
CA ASP A 626 -8.84 -12.89 24.51
C ASP A 626 -10.16 -12.36 25.11
N ALA A 627 -10.77 -11.40 24.42
CA ALA A 627 -11.99 -10.72 24.82
C ALA A 627 -13.23 -11.64 24.81
N LYS A 628 -13.09 -12.89 24.32
CA LYS A 628 -14.15 -13.89 24.25
C LYS A 628 -15.43 -13.39 23.58
N THR A 629 -15.31 -12.55 22.54
CA THR A 629 -16.46 -12.09 21.75
C THR A 629 -16.76 -13.05 20.59
N GLY A 630 -17.87 -12.81 19.88
CA GLY A 630 -18.19 -13.54 18.65
C GLY A 630 -17.11 -13.42 17.57
N ILE A 631 -16.39 -12.29 17.52
CA ILE A 631 -15.26 -12.10 16.59
C ILE A 631 -14.12 -13.05 16.94
N GLN A 632 -13.70 -13.12 18.20
CA GLN A 632 -12.63 -14.06 18.60
C GLN A 632 -13.00 -15.53 18.38
N ARG A 633 -14.31 -15.88 18.39
CA ARG A 633 -14.78 -17.20 17.94
C ARG A 633 -14.46 -17.43 16.47
N VAL A 634 -14.83 -16.48 15.60
CA VAL A 634 -14.54 -16.55 14.15
C VAL A 634 -13.05 -16.66 13.89
N VAL A 635 -12.23 -15.77 14.48
CA VAL A 635 -10.77 -15.74 14.27
C VAL A 635 -10.15 -17.09 14.60
N ARG A 636 -10.53 -17.71 15.73
CA ARG A 636 -10.00 -19.03 16.14
C ARG A 636 -10.31 -20.14 15.14
N HIS A 637 -11.55 -20.21 14.66
CA HIS A 637 -11.95 -21.27 13.73
C HIS A 637 -11.33 -21.09 12.35
N ILE A 638 -11.30 -19.86 11.82
CA ILE A 638 -10.66 -19.58 10.53
C ILE A 638 -9.16 -19.88 10.59
N VAL A 639 -8.47 -19.47 11.65
CA VAL A 639 -7.03 -19.77 11.81
C VAL A 639 -6.80 -21.28 11.89
N ALA A 640 -7.61 -22.03 12.65
CA ALA A 640 -7.48 -23.49 12.71
C ALA A 640 -7.59 -24.15 11.32
N GLU A 641 -8.56 -23.73 10.51
CA GLU A 641 -8.76 -24.26 9.16
C GLU A 641 -7.63 -23.85 8.19
N LEU A 642 -7.15 -22.61 8.25
CA LEU A 642 -6.04 -22.13 7.43
C LEU A 642 -4.72 -22.84 7.78
N LEU A 643 -4.47 -23.14 9.06
CA LEU A 643 -3.29 -23.91 9.48
C LEU A 643 -3.39 -25.37 9.04
N ALA A 644 -4.59 -25.97 9.11
CA ALA A 644 -4.82 -27.35 8.71
C ALA A 644 -4.74 -27.53 7.18
N SER A 645 -5.25 -26.57 6.42
CA SER A 645 -5.34 -26.61 4.96
C SER A 645 -4.91 -25.25 4.36
N PRO A 646 -3.59 -24.98 4.30
CA PRO A 646 -3.09 -23.71 3.79
C PRO A 646 -3.39 -23.54 2.28
N PRO A 647 -3.49 -22.29 1.79
CA PRO A 647 -3.66 -22.02 0.36
C PRO A 647 -2.51 -22.58 -0.48
N SER A 648 -2.82 -22.99 -1.71
CA SER A 648 -1.80 -23.53 -2.63
C SER A 648 -0.72 -22.49 -2.93
N GLY A 649 0.56 -22.86 -2.75
CA GLY A 649 1.70 -21.94 -2.95
C GLY A 649 1.98 -21.01 -1.77
N TYR A 650 1.22 -21.15 -0.66
CA TYR A 650 1.39 -20.34 0.54
C TYR A 650 1.67 -21.19 1.79
N ARG A 651 2.48 -20.64 2.67
CA ARG A 651 2.58 -21.02 4.08
C ARG A 651 1.74 -20.06 4.91
N VAL A 652 1.02 -20.54 5.91
CA VAL A 652 0.23 -19.68 6.81
C VAL A 652 0.98 -19.43 8.10
N GLU A 653 1.10 -18.16 8.49
CA GLU A 653 1.76 -17.73 9.72
C GLU A 653 0.87 -16.79 10.53
N PRO A 654 0.31 -17.25 11.66
CA PRO A 654 -0.36 -16.37 12.61
C PRO A 654 0.66 -15.44 13.27
N ILE A 655 0.34 -14.15 13.33
CA ILE A 655 1.20 -13.10 13.89
C ILE A 655 0.42 -12.21 14.84
N TYR A 656 1.15 -11.47 15.68
CA TYR A 656 0.56 -10.47 16.57
C TYR A 656 1.46 -9.24 16.68
N ILE A 657 0.89 -8.09 16.99
CA ILE A 657 1.61 -6.83 17.20
C ILE A 657 1.31 -6.23 18.57
N LYS A 658 2.34 -5.67 19.20
CA LYS A 658 2.22 -4.90 20.46
C LYS A 658 2.28 -3.39 20.15
N PRO A 659 1.99 -2.51 21.11
CA PRO A 659 2.14 -1.06 20.95
C PRO A 659 3.54 -0.58 20.57
N ASP A 660 4.56 -1.45 20.59
CA ASP A 660 5.92 -1.18 20.11
C ASP A 660 6.04 -1.15 18.58
N GLY A 661 4.98 -1.49 17.84
CA GLY A 661 4.95 -1.43 16.38
C GLY A 661 5.64 -2.60 15.69
N VAL A 662 6.03 -3.65 16.42
CA VAL A 662 6.74 -4.81 15.89
C VAL A 662 5.83 -6.03 15.86
N PHE A 663 5.54 -6.51 14.65
CA PHE A 663 4.87 -7.81 14.46
C PHE A 663 5.79 -8.95 14.87
N ARG A 664 5.22 -9.96 15.53
CA ARG A 664 5.90 -11.18 15.98
C ARG A 664 5.10 -12.40 15.56
N TYR A 665 5.79 -13.51 15.33
CA TYR A 665 5.13 -14.79 15.11
C TYR A 665 4.35 -15.21 16.35
N ALA A 666 3.15 -15.76 16.21
CA ALA A 666 2.32 -16.24 17.32
C ALA A 666 2.51 -17.74 17.60
N ARG A 667 3.75 -18.24 17.50
CA ARG A 667 4.06 -19.68 17.58
C ARG A 667 3.73 -20.26 18.93
N SER A 668 4.04 -19.54 19.99
CA SER A 668 3.75 -19.94 21.37
C SER A 668 2.26 -20.13 21.58
N TYR A 669 1.42 -19.23 21.04
CA TYR A 669 -0.03 -19.35 21.09
C TYR A 669 -0.53 -20.57 20.29
N CYS A 670 -0.06 -20.73 19.05
CA CYS A 670 -0.48 -21.83 18.18
C CYS A 670 -0.07 -23.19 18.73
N ALA A 671 1.15 -23.31 19.30
CA ALA A 671 1.61 -24.51 19.98
C ALA A 671 0.69 -24.85 21.16
N ALA A 672 0.41 -23.89 22.04
CA ALA A 672 -0.45 -24.14 23.20
C ALA A 672 -1.89 -24.52 22.80
N ARG A 673 -2.43 -23.92 21.73
CA ARG A 673 -3.86 -24.01 21.41
C ARG A 673 -4.23 -25.09 20.40
N PHE A 674 -3.41 -25.28 19.37
CA PHE A 674 -3.68 -26.16 18.23
C PHE A 674 -2.75 -27.38 18.17
N HIS A 675 -1.57 -27.29 18.79
CA HIS A 675 -0.56 -28.37 18.77
C HIS A 675 0.00 -28.65 20.18
N ALA A 676 -0.91 -28.90 21.13
CA ALA A 676 -0.57 -29.04 22.55
C ALA A 676 0.53 -30.11 22.75
N GLY A 677 1.58 -29.76 23.49
CA GLY A 677 2.73 -30.63 23.77
C GLY A 677 3.92 -30.45 22.81
N LEU A 678 3.81 -29.64 21.76
CA LEU A 678 4.94 -29.26 20.91
C LEU A 678 5.62 -27.98 21.40
N THR A 679 6.95 -27.92 21.26
CA THR A 679 7.75 -26.70 21.47
C THR A 679 8.17 -26.16 20.10
N LEU A 680 7.72 -24.96 19.74
CA LEU A 680 8.07 -24.28 18.50
C LEU A 680 9.17 -23.23 18.75
N PRO A 681 9.86 -22.76 17.69
CA PRO A 681 10.79 -21.64 17.80
C PRO A 681 10.13 -20.41 18.43
N GLU A 682 10.94 -19.55 19.05
CA GLU A 682 10.47 -18.35 19.73
C GLU A 682 9.68 -17.41 18.79
N ASP A 683 8.84 -16.57 19.41
CA ASP A 683 8.04 -15.52 18.80
C ASP A 683 8.93 -14.32 18.39
N LEU A 684 9.81 -14.56 17.42
CA LEU A 684 10.72 -13.55 16.86
C LEU A 684 9.95 -12.47 16.08
N PRO A 685 10.54 -11.26 15.89
CA PRO A 685 10.03 -10.28 14.95
C PRO A 685 9.79 -10.86 13.56
N VAL A 686 8.71 -10.42 12.91
CA VAL A 686 8.35 -10.86 11.55
C VAL A 686 9.18 -10.08 10.54
N GLU A 687 9.77 -10.82 9.62
CA GLU A 687 10.42 -10.29 8.42
C GLU A 687 9.46 -10.43 7.25
N PHE A 688 8.87 -9.31 6.83
CA PHE A 688 7.93 -9.27 5.71
C PHE A 688 8.67 -9.32 4.37
N ARG A 689 8.16 -10.10 3.43
CA ARG A 689 8.76 -10.23 2.09
C ARG A 689 7.80 -9.77 1.00
N GLN A 690 8.39 -9.45 -0.15
CA GLN A 690 7.63 -9.08 -1.33
C GLN A 690 6.71 -10.23 -1.77
N SER A 691 5.50 -9.88 -2.24
CA SER A 691 4.47 -10.83 -2.70
C SER A 691 3.84 -11.70 -1.61
N ASP A 692 4.19 -11.49 -0.34
CA ASP A 692 3.44 -12.03 0.79
C ASP A 692 2.10 -11.31 0.95
N VAL A 693 1.18 -11.95 1.67
CA VAL A 693 -0.15 -11.42 1.96
C VAL A 693 -0.32 -11.28 3.46
N PHE A 694 -0.81 -10.13 3.91
CA PHE A 694 -1.25 -9.90 5.29
C PHE A 694 -2.77 -9.84 5.34
N VAL A 695 -3.38 -10.57 6.28
CA VAL A 695 -4.81 -10.52 6.58
C VAL A 695 -5.01 -10.11 8.04
N GLY A 696 -5.49 -8.88 8.22
CA GLY A 696 -6.01 -8.34 9.48
C GLY A 696 -7.34 -8.99 9.83
N LEU A 697 -7.29 -10.24 10.31
CA LEU A 697 -8.47 -11.04 10.65
C LEU A 697 -9.06 -10.63 12.01
N ASP A 698 -8.20 -10.31 12.97
CA ASP A 698 -8.60 -9.82 14.29
C ASP A 698 -8.95 -8.32 14.25
N LEU A 699 -9.92 -7.90 15.06
CA LEU A 699 -10.38 -6.50 15.10
C LEU A 699 -9.49 -5.66 16.01
N ALA A 700 -8.26 -5.36 15.57
CA ALA A 700 -7.28 -4.54 16.28
C ALA A 700 -7.55 -3.02 16.18
N ALA A 701 -8.79 -2.59 16.51
CA ALA A 701 -9.29 -1.24 16.24
C ALA A 701 -8.42 -0.11 16.83
N HIS A 702 -7.81 -0.35 17.99
CA HIS A 702 -6.99 0.62 18.72
C HIS A 702 -5.52 0.68 18.24
N LEU A 703 -5.03 -0.36 17.55
CA LEU A 703 -3.63 -0.47 17.13
C LEU A 703 -3.41 0.05 15.70
N VAL A 704 -4.30 -0.30 14.75
CA VAL A 704 -4.09 0.02 13.33
C VAL A 704 -3.90 1.53 13.08
N PRO A 705 -4.73 2.44 13.65
CA PRO A 705 -4.55 3.88 13.43
C PRO A 705 -3.28 4.43 14.06
N TYR A 706 -2.84 3.85 15.19
CA TYR A 706 -1.63 4.25 15.89
C TYR A 706 -0.35 3.76 15.17
N LEU A 707 -0.42 2.59 14.53
CA LEU A 707 0.72 1.90 13.93
C LEU A 707 0.77 2.02 12.39
N ARG A 708 0.17 3.08 11.82
CA ARG A 708 0.09 3.31 10.38
C ARG A 708 1.44 3.18 9.66
N HIS A 709 2.52 3.68 10.26
CA HIS A 709 3.87 3.57 9.68
C HIS A 709 4.35 2.12 9.51
N THR A 710 3.96 1.21 10.41
CA THR A 710 4.28 -0.22 10.29
C THR A 710 3.62 -0.81 9.05
N TYR A 711 2.33 -0.53 8.83
CA TYR A 711 1.61 -1.01 7.65
C TYR A 711 2.10 -0.36 6.34
N ILE A 712 2.46 0.92 6.37
CA ILE A 712 3.09 1.60 5.21
C ILE A 712 4.41 0.91 4.85
N ARG A 713 5.23 0.56 5.85
CA ARG A 713 6.49 -0.16 5.62
C ARG A 713 6.24 -1.55 5.04
N MET A 714 5.32 -2.33 5.61
CA MET A 714 4.93 -3.64 5.07
C MET A 714 4.51 -3.56 3.60
N ARG A 715 3.66 -2.59 3.26
CA ARG A 715 3.22 -2.38 1.88
C ARG A 715 4.39 -1.94 0.98
N SER A 716 5.30 -1.12 1.49
CA SER A 716 6.50 -0.69 0.76
C SER A 716 7.42 -1.89 0.44
N SER A 717 7.53 -2.84 1.36
CA SER A 717 8.21 -4.12 1.16
C SER A 717 7.47 -5.05 0.18
N GLY A 718 6.31 -4.65 -0.35
CA GLY A 718 5.55 -5.40 -1.35
C GLY A 718 4.59 -6.44 -0.78
N VAL A 719 4.21 -6.33 0.49
CA VAL A 719 3.15 -7.14 1.09
C VAL A 719 1.78 -6.60 0.69
N ALA A 720 0.90 -7.46 0.20
CA ALA A 720 -0.51 -7.12 -0.02
C ALA A 720 -1.26 -7.10 1.32
N ILE A 721 -1.88 -5.96 1.67
CA ILE A 721 -2.52 -5.77 2.97
C ILE A 721 -4.05 -5.85 2.82
N HIS A 722 -4.65 -6.85 3.48
CA HIS A 722 -6.09 -7.05 3.53
C HIS A 722 -6.62 -6.95 4.97
N PHE A 723 -7.81 -6.38 5.17
CA PHE A 723 -8.49 -6.37 6.47
C PHE A 723 -9.87 -7.00 6.38
N VAL A 724 -10.28 -7.71 7.43
CA VAL A 724 -11.62 -8.26 7.57
C VAL A 724 -12.53 -7.25 8.28
N VAL A 725 -13.68 -6.96 7.69
CA VAL A 725 -14.70 -6.06 8.26
C VAL A 725 -15.95 -6.86 8.63
N TYR A 726 -16.28 -6.84 9.92
CA TYR A 726 -17.41 -7.60 10.47
C TYR A 726 -18.74 -6.84 10.33
N ASP A 727 -18.75 -5.54 10.57
CA ASP A 727 -19.88 -4.65 10.33
C ASP A 727 -19.43 -3.19 10.28
N LEU A 728 -20.33 -2.28 9.90
CA LEU A 728 -20.12 -0.83 9.95
C LEU A 728 -21.04 -0.16 11.00
N LEU A 729 -21.60 -0.93 11.93
CA LEU A 729 -22.61 -0.43 12.87
C LEU A 729 -22.10 0.71 13.76
N PRO A 730 -20.84 0.74 14.25
CA PRO A 730 -20.31 1.90 14.96
C PRO A 730 -20.40 3.21 14.15
N LEU A 731 -20.36 3.14 12.82
CA LEU A 731 -20.48 4.30 11.93
C LEU A 731 -21.94 4.60 11.54
N LEU A 732 -22.73 3.56 11.27
CA LEU A 732 -24.10 3.70 10.74
C LEU A 732 -25.13 3.91 11.86
N ARG A 733 -24.88 3.37 13.05
CA ARG A 733 -25.76 3.43 14.23
C ARG A 733 -25.00 3.87 15.48
N PRO A 734 -24.29 5.01 15.47
CA PRO A 734 -23.56 5.49 16.65
C PRO A 734 -24.47 5.71 17.86
N ASP A 735 -25.77 5.95 17.62
CA ASP A 735 -26.82 6.03 18.64
C ASP A 735 -26.97 4.74 19.48
N CYS A 736 -26.47 3.60 18.98
CA CYS A 736 -26.53 2.31 19.65
C CYS A 736 -25.26 1.91 20.40
N PHE A 737 -24.19 2.72 20.38
CA PHE A 737 -22.89 2.40 21.01
C PHE A 737 -22.57 3.36 22.17
N ASP A 738 -21.53 3.04 22.94
CA ASP A 738 -20.95 3.95 23.92
C ASP A 738 -20.11 5.03 23.21
N GLU A 739 -20.29 6.29 23.61
CA GLU A 739 -19.67 7.46 22.98
C GLU A 739 -18.14 7.41 23.07
N ASN A 740 -17.59 6.80 24.12
CA ASN A 740 -16.14 6.71 24.34
C ASN A 740 -15.41 5.85 23.29
N GLY A 741 -16.06 4.82 22.74
CA GLY A 741 -15.44 3.87 21.82
C GLY A 741 -15.54 4.26 20.34
N LEU A 742 -16.50 5.11 19.99
CA LEU A 742 -16.79 5.51 18.61
C LEU A 742 -15.60 6.15 17.88
N PRO A 743 -14.81 7.06 18.49
CA PRO A 743 -13.64 7.64 17.82
C PRO A 743 -12.60 6.60 17.40
N THR A 744 -12.41 5.54 18.20
CA THR A 744 -11.44 4.48 17.89
C THR A 744 -11.87 3.67 16.68
N PHE A 745 -13.12 3.22 16.64
CA PHE A 745 -13.65 2.48 15.48
C PHE A 745 -13.62 3.31 14.21
N ARG A 746 -13.98 4.59 14.31
CA ARG A 746 -13.85 5.54 13.21
C ARG A 746 -12.44 5.54 12.63
N LEU A 747 -11.45 5.85 13.46
CA LEU A 747 -10.07 5.96 13.02
C LEU A 747 -9.58 4.65 12.42
N TRP A 748 -10.07 3.52 12.91
CA TRP A 748 -9.83 2.21 12.32
C TRP A 748 -10.38 2.08 10.90
N TYR A 749 -11.66 2.38 10.66
CA TYR A 749 -12.24 2.31 9.31
C TYR A 749 -11.54 3.27 8.34
N GLU A 750 -11.22 4.49 8.78
CA GLU A 750 -10.48 5.47 7.97
C GLU A 750 -9.06 4.95 7.66
N ALA A 751 -8.36 4.38 8.64
CA ALA A 751 -7.03 3.82 8.46
C ALA A 751 -7.02 2.62 7.50
N ILE A 752 -7.92 1.65 7.67
CA ILE A 752 -7.96 0.48 6.76
C ILE A 752 -8.38 0.89 5.34
N ALA A 753 -9.28 1.87 5.19
CA ALA A 753 -9.68 2.36 3.87
C ALA A 753 -8.53 3.05 3.13
N GLU A 754 -7.53 3.57 3.84
CA GLU A 754 -6.34 4.20 3.26
C GLU A 754 -5.18 3.22 3.04
N LEU A 755 -4.93 2.35 4.03
CA LEU A 755 -3.78 1.45 4.06
C LEU A 755 -4.00 0.18 3.22
N ALA A 756 -5.22 -0.37 3.22
CA ALA A 756 -5.48 -1.68 2.63
C ALA A 756 -5.44 -1.65 1.09
N ASP A 757 -4.94 -2.75 0.52
CA ASP A 757 -5.11 -3.09 -0.89
C ASP A 757 -6.48 -3.76 -1.12
N GLY A 758 -7.03 -4.41 -0.08
CA GLY A 758 -8.33 -5.06 -0.11
C GLY A 758 -9.07 -5.10 1.23
N ILE A 759 -10.39 -5.00 1.19
CA ILE A 759 -11.28 -5.16 2.33
C ILE A 759 -12.17 -6.38 2.10
N ILE A 760 -12.23 -7.27 3.09
CA ILE A 760 -12.99 -8.51 3.01
C ILE A 760 -14.10 -8.48 4.06
N CYS A 761 -15.35 -8.39 3.63
CA CYS A 761 -16.48 -8.32 4.52
C CYS A 761 -17.06 -9.70 4.85
N ILE A 762 -17.68 -9.87 6.00
CA ILE A 762 -18.28 -11.17 6.40
C ILE A 762 -19.65 -11.45 5.73
N SER A 763 -20.11 -10.54 4.88
CA SER A 763 -21.31 -10.66 4.06
C SER A 763 -21.25 -9.69 2.88
N ARG A 764 -22.03 -9.98 1.83
CA ARG A 764 -22.19 -9.05 0.71
C ARG A 764 -22.86 -7.76 1.16
N THR A 765 -23.83 -7.83 2.07
CA THR A 765 -24.49 -6.66 2.66
C THR A 765 -23.47 -5.70 3.27
N VAL A 766 -22.53 -6.21 4.09
CA VAL A 766 -21.49 -5.38 4.70
C VAL A 766 -20.51 -4.85 3.64
N ALA A 767 -20.21 -5.62 2.59
CA ALA A 767 -19.42 -5.11 1.45
C ALA A 767 -20.10 -3.95 0.72
N ASP A 768 -21.41 -4.05 0.47
CA ASP A 768 -22.20 -3.00 -0.15
C ASP A 768 -22.37 -1.77 0.77
N GLU A 769 -22.44 -1.96 2.09
CA GLU A 769 -22.37 -0.89 3.09
C GLU A 769 -21.01 -0.18 3.08
N PHE A 770 -19.91 -0.94 3.10
CA PHE A 770 -18.56 -0.39 3.08
C PHE A 770 -18.31 0.42 1.80
N LYS A 771 -18.72 -0.11 0.64
CA LYS A 771 -18.64 0.60 -0.64
C LYS A 771 -19.40 1.92 -0.64
N ARG A 772 -20.62 1.95 -0.05
CA ARG A 772 -21.42 3.18 0.09
C ARG A 772 -20.83 4.17 1.10
N TRP A 773 -20.04 3.70 2.05
CA TRP A 773 -19.37 4.55 3.03
C TRP A 773 -18.08 5.19 2.51
N LEU A 774 -17.34 4.55 1.61
CA LEU A 774 -16.04 5.04 1.11
C LEU A 774 -16.07 6.50 0.55
N PRO A 775 -17.08 6.92 -0.24
CA PRO A 775 -17.15 8.31 -0.67
C PRO A 775 -17.39 9.33 0.46
N GLN A 776 -17.89 8.86 1.63
CA GLN A 776 -18.03 9.68 2.84
C GLN A 776 -16.68 9.87 3.53
N SER A 777 -15.94 8.78 3.73
CA SER A 777 -14.70 8.83 4.51
C SER A 777 -13.59 9.59 3.81
N MET A 778 -13.60 9.63 2.47
CA MET A 778 -12.58 10.29 1.66
C MET A 778 -11.16 9.83 2.03
N PRO A 779 -10.87 8.52 1.95
CA PRO A 779 -9.54 8.02 2.29
C PRO A 779 -8.51 8.67 1.37
N ALA A 780 -7.38 9.09 1.93
CA ALA A 780 -6.29 9.70 1.18
C ALA A 780 -5.54 8.65 0.33
N ARG A 781 -6.14 8.23 -0.78
CA ARG A 781 -5.58 7.23 -1.70
C ARG A 781 -5.80 7.61 -3.15
N GLY A 782 -4.82 7.32 -4.00
CA GLY A 782 -4.90 7.46 -5.47
C GLY A 782 -5.21 6.15 -6.21
N ARG A 783 -5.43 5.05 -5.47
CA ARG A 783 -5.57 3.69 -6.03
C ARG A 783 -6.94 3.07 -5.73
N ALA A 784 -7.36 2.14 -6.58
CA ALA A 784 -8.54 1.30 -6.37
C ALA A 784 -8.46 0.54 -5.04
N LEU A 785 -9.56 0.46 -4.30
CA LEU A 785 -9.73 -0.44 -3.15
C LEU A 785 -10.51 -1.67 -3.58
N LYS A 786 -9.92 -2.86 -3.46
CA LYS A 786 -10.62 -4.10 -3.74
C LYS A 786 -11.56 -4.43 -2.58
N ILE A 787 -12.78 -4.83 -2.88
CA ILE A 787 -13.80 -5.18 -1.87
C ILE A 787 -14.30 -6.57 -2.20
N GLY A 788 -14.15 -7.48 -1.25
CA GLY A 788 -14.59 -8.87 -1.33
C GLY A 788 -15.48 -9.20 -0.13
N TRP A 789 -16.03 -10.41 -0.13
CA TRP A 789 -16.79 -10.92 0.99
C TRP A 789 -16.70 -12.44 1.10
N PHE A 790 -16.91 -12.97 2.30
CA PHE A 790 -17.05 -14.40 2.58
C PHE A 790 -18.10 -14.58 3.67
N HIS A 791 -18.77 -15.73 3.71
CA HIS A 791 -19.74 -16.03 4.76
C HIS A 791 -19.10 -16.77 5.93
N LEU A 792 -19.60 -16.54 7.14
CA LEU A 792 -19.09 -17.21 8.34
C LEU A 792 -19.54 -18.67 8.43
N GLY A 793 -18.64 -19.51 8.94
CA GLY A 793 -18.97 -20.88 9.30
C GLY A 793 -19.86 -20.96 10.55
N ALA A 794 -20.58 -22.07 10.72
CA ALA A 794 -21.46 -22.26 11.87
C ALA A 794 -21.51 -23.70 12.42
N ASP A 795 -20.60 -24.59 12.03
CA ASP A 795 -20.54 -25.91 12.66
C ASP A 795 -20.09 -25.76 14.12
N ILE A 796 -21.01 -26.12 15.01
CA ILE A 796 -20.73 -26.32 16.43
C ILE A 796 -19.84 -27.57 16.52
N VAL A 797 -18.85 -27.54 17.43
CA VAL A 797 -17.87 -28.62 17.66
C VAL A 797 -18.52 -30.01 17.53
N GLN A 798 -17.84 -30.91 16.82
CA GLN A 798 -18.32 -32.21 16.39
C GLN A 798 -19.26 -32.90 17.38
N ARG A 799 -20.41 -33.36 16.85
CA ARG A 799 -21.33 -34.34 17.48
C ARG A 799 -20.65 -35.63 17.98
N ALA A 800 -19.39 -35.87 17.64
CA ALA A 800 -18.69 -37.13 17.91
C ALA A 800 -18.38 -37.36 19.40
N ASP A 801 -18.27 -36.31 20.22
CA ASP A 801 -17.96 -36.43 21.66
C ASP A 801 -19.16 -36.15 22.59
N ILE A 802 -20.33 -35.81 22.04
CA ILE A 802 -21.54 -35.59 22.84
C ILE A 802 -22.32 -36.90 22.86
N GLN A 803 -21.94 -37.80 23.77
CA GLN A 803 -22.86 -38.82 24.26
C GLN A 803 -24.09 -38.12 24.81
N ASP A 804 -25.23 -38.24 24.11
CA ASP A 804 -26.61 -38.13 24.60
C ASP A 804 -26.83 -37.22 25.82
N ASP A 805 -26.28 -36.01 25.81
CA ASP A 805 -26.41 -35.09 26.92
C ASP A 805 -27.73 -34.35 26.70
N SER A 806 -28.82 -35.01 27.11
CA SER A 806 -30.07 -34.36 27.45
C SER A 806 -29.80 -33.43 28.63
N GLY A 807 -29.09 -32.33 28.38
CA GLY A 807 -28.80 -31.33 29.39
C GLY A 807 -30.13 -30.84 29.96
N ASP A 808 -30.24 -30.83 31.29
CA ASP A 808 -31.43 -30.32 31.96
C ASP A 808 -31.76 -28.93 31.41
N LEU A 809 -33.02 -28.75 31.02
CA LEU A 809 -33.57 -27.46 30.66
C LEU A 809 -33.23 -26.47 31.79
N PRO A 810 -32.50 -25.37 31.54
CA PRO A 810 -32.09 -24.44 32.60
C PRO A 810 -33.27 -23.74 33.28
N VAL A 811 -34.47 -23.83 32.70
CA VAL A 811 -35.74 -23.29 33.20
C VAL A 811 -36.91 -24.20 32.78
N ASP A 812 -37.95 -24.29 33.62
CA ASP A 812 -39.20 -24.97 33.25
C ASP A 812 -40.05 -24.09 32.32
N LEU A 813 -40.14 -24.49 31.05
CA LEU A 813 -40.93 -23.80 30.03
C LEU A 813 -42.41 -24.24 30.03
N GLY A 814 -42.76 -25.35 30.67
CA GLY A 814 -44.07 -25.98 30.52
C GLY A 814 -44.42 -26.35 29.07
N SER A 815 -45.70 -26.52 28.76
CA SER A 815 -46.19 -26.87 27.40
C SER A 815 -46.51 -25.66 26.51
N ARG A 816 -45.99 -24.48 26.85
CA ARG A 816 -46.29 -23.22 26.17
C ARG A 816 -45.33 -22.96 25.00
N PRO A 817 -45.78 -22.35 23.89
CA PRO A 817 -44.88 -21.89 22.85
C PRO A 817 -43.81 -20.95 23.42
N SER A 818 -42.54 -21.24 23.13
CA SER A 818 -41.39 -20.57 23.73
C SER A 818 -40.52 -19.92 22.66
N PHE A 819 -40.27 -18.61 22.79
CA PHE A 819 -39.49 -17.82 21.83
C PHE A 819 -38.13 -17.47 22.41
N LEU A 820 -37.08 -17.81 21.66
CA LEU A 820 -35.69 -17.66 22.08
C LEU A 820 -35.02 -16.46 21.40
N ILE A 821 -34.32 -15.63 22.17
CA ILE A 821 -33.38 -14.63 21.67
C ILE A 821 -31.98 -14.98 22.21
N VAL A 822 -30.98 -14.99 21.33
CA VAL A 822 -29.58 -15.28 21.68
C VAL A 822 -28.68 -14.11 21.30
N GLY A 823 -27.97 -13.55 22.28
CA GLY A 823 -26.99 -12.49 22.07
C GLY A 823 -26.84 -11.54 23.27
N THR A 824 -25.78 -10.75 23.28
CA THR A 824 -25.59 -9.67 24.27
C THR A 824 -26.78 -8.72 24.27
N ILE A 825 -27.27 -8.32 25.45
CA ILE A 825 -28.37 -7.36 25.57
C ILE A 825 -27.84 -5.95 25.34
N GLU A 826 -28.14 -5.38 24.18
CA GLU A 826 -27.69 -4.05 23.75
C GLU A 826 -28.79 -3.34 22.93
N PRO A 827 -28.74 -2.00 22.77
CA PRO A 827 -29.86 -1.21 22.23
C PRO A 827 -30.34 -1.65 20.85
N ARG A 828 -29.41 -1.96 19.94
CA ARG A 828 -29.73 -2.38 18.56
C ARG A 828 -30.33 -3.78 18.46
N LYS A 829 -30.27 -4.63 19.50
CA LYS A 829 -30.72 -6.03 19.40
C LYS A 829 -32.22 -6.22 19.62
N GLY A 830 -32.99 -5.13 19.78
CA GLY A 830 -34.45 -5.19 19.82
C GLY A 830 -35.06 -5.80 21.09
N HIS A 831 -34.28 -6.06 22.14
CA HIS A 831 -34.77 -6.64 23.40
C HIS A 831 -35.86 -5.80 24.08
N ALA A 832 -35.73 -4.47 24.06
CA ALA A 832 -36.73 -3.57 24.65
C ALA A 832 -38.07 -3.61 23.91
N GLN A 833 -38.03 -3.59 22.57
CA GLN A 833 -39.23 -3.75 21.74
C GLN A 833 -39.85 -5.12 21.96
N THR A 834 -39.03 -6.18 22.06
CA THR A 834 -39.50 -7.54 22.29
C THR A 834 -40.24 -7.66 23.61
N LEU A 835 -39.65 -7.16 24.71
CA LEU A 835 -40.32 -7.20 26.02
C LEU A 835 -41.69 -6.53 25.94
N SER A 836 -41.77 -5.36 25.30
CA SER A 836 -43.05 -4.67 25.14
C SER A 836 -44.02 -5.34 24.16
N ALA A 837 -43.55 -6.06 23.14
CA ALA A 837 -44.40 -6.88 22.30
C ALA A 837 -44.99 -8.06 23.10
N PHE A 838 -44.20 -8.70 23.96
CA PHE A 838 -44.66 -9.77 24.83
C PHE A 838 -45.62 -9.28 25.93
N GLU A 839 -45.41 -8.08 26.47
CA GLU A 839 -46.39 -7.39 27.34
C GLU A 839 -47.76 -7.33 26.63
N ARG A 840 -47.81 -6.93 25.35
CA ARG A 840 -49.06 -6.93 24.56
C ARG A 840 -49.63 -8.33 24.33
N LEU A 841 -48.80 -9.31 23.99
CA LEU A 841 -49.26 -10.69 23.79
C LEU A 841 -49.89 -11.26 25.06
N TRP A 842 -49.29 -11.01 26.22
CA TRP A 842 -49.82 -11.44 27.51
C TRP A 842 -51.10 -10.68 27.88
N GLU A 843 -51.19 -9.38 27.61
CA GLU A 843 -52.42 -8.57 27.74
C GLU A 843 -53.56 -9.10 26.87
N ARG A 844 -53.25 -9.53 25.63
CA ARG A 844 -54.18 -10.15 24.68
C ARG A 844 -54.56 -11.60 25.04
N GLY A 845 -53.99 -12.15 26.11
CA GLY A 845 -54.33 -13.48 26.64
C GLY A 845 -53.49 -14.64 26.10
N HIS A 846 -52.46 -14.38 25.28
CA HIS A 846 -51.59 -15.44 24.77
C HIS A 846 -50.72 -16.06 25.88
N GLN A 847 -50.62 -17.39 25.87
CA GLN A 847 -49.81 -18.17 26.81
C GLN A 847 -48.47 -18.55 26.17
N VAL A 848 -47.56 -17.57 26.05
CA VAL A 848 -46.25 -17.74 25.41
C VAL A 848 -45.12 -17.38 26.37
N ASN A 849 -43.97 -18.04 26.20
CA ASN A 849 -42.75 -17.73 26.95
C ASN A 849 -41.78 -16.89 26.11
N LEU A 850 -41.09 -15.95 26.77
CA LEU A 850 -39.93 -15.24 26.24
C LEU A 850 -38.67 -15.69 26.98
N VAL A 851 -37.69 -16.21 26.23
CA VAL A 851 -36.40 -16.65 26.75
C VAL A 851 -35.29 -15.81 26.14
N LEU A 852 -34.51 -15.13 26.98
CA LEU A 852 -33.34 -14.33 26.58
C LEU A 852 -32.07 -15.04 27.05
N ILE A 853 -31.13 -15.30 26.15
CA ILE A 853 -29.79 -15.81 26.50
C ILE A 853 -28.74 -14.76 26.12
N GLY A 854 -28.03 -14.25 27.13
CA GLY A 854 -26.90 -13.36 26.92
C GLY A 854 -26.62 -12.42 28.09
N LYS A 855 -25.37 -11.95 28.16
CA LYS A 855 -24.92 -11.01 29.19
C LYS A 855 -25.46 -9.59 28.95
N PRO A 856 -25.60 -8.75 29.99
CA PRO A 856 -25.82 -7.32 29.82
C PRO A 856 -24.72 -6.67 29.00
N GLY A 857 -25.09 -5.85 28.01
CA GLY A 857 -24.20 -4.97 27.27
C GLY A 857 -24.18 -3.56 27.85
N TRP A 858 -24.18 -2.55 26.99
CA TRP A 858 -24.12 -1.12 27.34
C TRP A 858 -25.47 -0.43 27.10
N ARG A 859 -25.74 0.70 27.79
CA ARG A 859 -26.94 1.55 27.62
C ARG A 859 -28.27 0.79 27.76
N VAL A 860 -28.30 -0.21 28.63
CA VAL A 860 -29.46 -1.10 28.84
C VAL A 860 -29.92 -1.14 30.31
N GLU A 861 -29.43 -0.25 31.16
CA GLU A 861 -29.68 -0.24 32.61
C GLU A 861 -31.18 -0.23 32.94
N THR A 862 -31.95 0.59 32.21
CA THR A 862 -33.42 0.65 32.33
C THR A 862 -34.08 -0.66 31.90
N LEU A 863 -33.60 -1.27 30.81
CA LEU A 863 -34.14 -2.54 30.31
C LEU A 863 -33.81 -3.69 31.27
N ILE A 864 -32.58 -3.78 31.77
CA ILE A 864 -32.18 -4.78 32.75
C ILE A 864 -33.03 -4.67 34.03
N SER A 865 -33.27 -3.45 34.50
CA SER A 865 -34.13 -3.20 35.65
C SER A 865 -35.56 -3.68 35.39
N ARG A 866 -36.11 -3.38 34.20
CA ARG A 866 -37.43 -3.88 33.77
C ARG A 866 -37.48 -5.40 33.71
N LEU A 867 -36.50 -6.06 33.10
CA LEU A 867 -36.45 -7.52 32.99
C LEU A 867 -36.44 -8.21 34.36
N ARG A 868 -35.64 -7.70 35.31
CA ARG A 868 -35.51 -8.29 36.65
C ARG A 868 -36.75 -8.08 37.53
N GLN A 869 -37.41 -6.94 37.39
CA GLN A 869 -38.58 -6.58 38.21
C GLN A 869 -39.92 -6.92 37.55
N HIS A 870 -39.90 -7.52 36.35
CA HIS A 870 -41.11 -7.78 35.59
C HIS A 870 -42.03 -8.80 36.31
N PRO A 871 -43.36 -8.60 36.37
CA PRO A 871 -44.29 -9.51 37.04
C PRO A 871 -44.29 -10.97 36.52
N GLU A 872 -43.86 -11.14 35.27
CA GLU A 872 -43.73 -12.44 34.56
C GLU A 872 -42.35 -13.08 34.67
N ALA A 873 -41.37 -12.42 35.31
CA ALA A 873 -40.03 -12.95 35.51
C ALA A 873 -40.09 -14.28 36.30
N GLY A 874 -39.44 -15.32 35.77
CA GLY A 874 -39.46 -16.67 36.33
C GLY A 874 -40.77 -17.45 36.13
N LYS A 875 -41.77 -16.87 35.43
CA LYS A 875 -43.05 -17.52 35.10
C LYS A 875 -43.19 -17.76 33.60
N ARG A 876 -43.10 -16.67 32.83
CA ARG A 876 -43.22 -16.64 31.35
C ARG A 876 -42.09 -15.82 30.72
N LEU A 877 -41.31 -15.08 31.51
CA LEU A 877 -40.11 -14.37 31.09
C LEU A 877 -38.89 -14.98 31.77
N PHE A 878 -37.94 -15.46 30.97
CA PHE A 878 -36.71 -16.08 31.44
C PHE A 878 -35.51 -15.36 30.84
N TRP A 879 -34.54 -14.97 31.67
CA TRP A 879 -33.29 -14.37 31.21
C TRP A 879 -32.10 -15.11 31.83
N LEU A 880 -31.29 -15.71 30.96
CA LEU A 880 -30.10 -16.49 31.29
C LEU A 880 -28.84 -15.71 30.91
N GLU A 881 -28.22 -15.08 31.91
CA GLU A 881 -27.03 -14.24 31.70
C GLU A 881 -25.79 -15.04 31.26
N ARG A 882 -25.69 -16.31 31.67
CA ARG A 882 -24.54 -17.20 31.43
C ARG A 882 -25.00 -18.63 31.17
N ALA A 883 -25.54 -18.90 29.99
CA ALA A 883 -25.76 -20.27 29.54
C ALA A 883 -24.43 -20.89 29.06
N ASN A 884 -24.15 -22.13 29.44
CA ASN A 884 -23.09 -22.93 28.83
C ASN A 884 -23.56 -23.53 27.49
N ASP A 885 -22.66 -24.15 26.74
CA ASP A 885 -22.98 -24.69 25.41
C ASP A 885 -24.10 -25.76 25.48
N SER A 886 -24.08 -26.65 26.47
CA SER A 886 -25.15 -27.66 26.65
C SER A 886 -26.53 -27.03 26.91
N GLN A 887 -26.60 -25.96 27.71
CA GLN A 887 -27.84 -25.25 28.01
C GLN A 887 -28.35 -24.46 26.80
N LEU A 888 -27.44 -23.86 26.03
CA LEU A 888 -27.80 -23.17 24.77
C LEU A 888 -28.35 -24.16 23.74
N ILE A 889 -27.71 -25.34 23.61
CA ILE A 889 -28.19 -26.42 22.73
C ILE A 889 -29.56 -26.90 23.16
N ALA A 890 -29.77 -27.18 24.45
CA ALA A 890 -31.08 -27.58 24.99
C ALA A 890 -32.16 -26.53 24.69
N MET A 891 -31.83 -25.24 24.80
CA MET A 891 -32.74 -24.13 24.46
C MET A 891 -33.07 -24.09 22.97
N TYR A 892 -32.09 -24.26 22.08
CA TYR A 892 -32.36 -24.40 20.65
C TYR A 892 -33.22 -25.63 20.33
N GLN A 893 -33.07 -26.74 21.04
CA GLN A 893 -33.89 -27.93 20.80
C GLN A 893 -35.35 -27.77 21.23
N GLN A 894 -35.60 -27.01 22.31
CA GLN A 894 -36.90 -26.91 22.97
C GLN A 894 -37.70 -25.66 22.58
N ALA A 895 -37.05 -24.61 22.07
CA ALA A 895 -37.73 -23.41 21.60
C ALA A 895 -38.70 -23.73 20.44
N SER A 896 -39.83 -23.02 20.43
CA SER A 896 -40.81 -23.06 19.33
C SER A 896 -40.30 -22.25 18.13
N ALA A 897 -39.64 -21.12 18.38
CA ALA A 897 -38.98 -20.33 17.34
C ALA A 897 -37.83 -19.50 17.92
N LEU A 898 -36.83 -19.22 17.08
CA LEU A 898 -35.88 -18.14 17.32
C LEU A 898 -36.53 -16.81 16.92
N LEU A 899 -36.43 -15.80 17.78
CA LEU A 899 -36.77 -14.42 17.47
C LEU A 899 -35.47 -13.63 17.27
N ALA A 900 -35.31 -13.02 16.09
CA ALA A 900 -34.17 -12.19 15.72
C ALA A 900 -34.63 -10.75 15.44
N PRO A 901 -34.87 -9.93 16.48
CA PRO A 901 -35.47 -8.61 16.34
C PRO A 901 -34.44 -7.49 16.14
N SER A 902 -33.17 -7.83 15.86
CA SER A 902 -32.09 -6.86 15.66
C SER A 902 -32.46 -5.76 14.67
N GLU A 903 -31.98 -4.55 14.94
CA GLU A 903 -32.11 -3.36 14.09
C GLU A 903 -30.93 -3.19 13.12
N GLY A 904 -29.86 -3.96 13.32
CA GLY A 904 -28.68 -4.00 12.45
C GLY A 904 -27.74 -5.12 12.90
N GLU A 905 -27.12 -5.83 11.95
CA GLU A 905 -26.24 -6.98 12.16
C GLU A 905 -25.19 -7.07 11.05
N GLY A 906 -24.04 -7.69 11.32
CA GLY A 906 -23.04 -8.00 10.28
C GLY A 906 -23.27 -9.32 9.55
N PHE A 907 -23.91 -10.30 10.21
CA PHE A 907 -24.18 -11.63 9.62
C PHE A 907 -25.43 -12.30 10.22
N GLY A 908 -25.42 -12.61 11.52
CA GLY A 908 -26.56 -13.26 12.19
C GLY A 908 -26.42 -14.76 12.43
N LEU A 909 -25.30 -15.20 13.03
CA LEU A 909 -25.04 -16.61 13.38
C LEU A 909 -26.20 -17.33 14.10
N PRO A 910 -26.96 -16.71 15.04
CA PRO A 910 -28.08 -17.38 15.68
C PRO A 910 -29.15 -17.91 14.72
N LEU A 911 -29.36 -17.28 13.56
CA LEU A 911 -30.31 -17.75 12.55
C LEU A 911 -29.90 -19.13 12.03
N ILE A 912 -28.60 -19.29 11.73
CA ILE A 912 -28.05 -20.55 11.23
C ILE A 912 -28.07 -21.61 12.33
N GLU A 913 -27.67 -21.25 13.55
CA GLU A 913 -27.68 -22.15 14.72
C GLU A 913 -29.11 -22.68 14.97
N ALA A 914 -30.14 -21.83 14.95
CA ALA A 914 -31.54 -22.25 15.07
C ALA A 914 -31.98 -23.20 13.94
N ALA A 915 -31.61 -22.90 12.70
CA ALA A 915 -31.93 -23.74 11.54
C ALA A 915 -31.29 -25.13 11.62
N GLN A 916 -30.06 -25.26 12.16
CA GLN A 916 -29.40 -26.55 12.37
C GLN A 916 -30.17 -27.47 13.33
N TYR A 917 -30.89 -26.90 14.30
CA TYR A 917 -31.81 -27.64 15.19
C TYR A 917 -33.25 -27.73 14.66
N GLY A 918 -33.47 -27.30 13.41
CA GLY A 918 -34.77 -27.30 12.73
C GLY A 918 -35.79 -26.36 13.36
N ARG A 919 -35.34 -25.32 14.08
CA ARG A 919 -36.24 -24.35 14.70
C ARG A 919 -36.66 -23.27 13.70
N PRO A 920 -37.96 -22.96 13.60
CA PRO A 920 -38.45 -21.81 12.87
C PRO A 920 -37.78 -20.50 13.31
N ILE A 921 -37.59 -19.58 12.37
CA ILE A 921 -36.97 -18.27 12.59
C ILE A 921 -38.02 -17.19 12.32
N ILE A 922 -38.16 -16.26 13.26
CA ILE A 922 -38.89 -15.01 13.10
C ILE A 922 -37.86 -13.88 13.14
N ALA A 923 -37.64 -13.20 12.02
CA ALA A 923 -36.57 -12.22 11.88
C ALA A 923 -37.11 -10.85 11.47
N ARG A 924 -36.43 -9.77 11.86
CA ARG A 924 -36.69 -8.46 11.26
C ARG A 924 -36.31 -8.51 9.78
N ASP A 925 -37.05 -7.81 8.94
CA ASP A 925 -36.71 -7.62 7.52
C ASP A 925 -35.46 -6.71 7.38
N LEU A 926 -34.29 -7.31 7.55
CA LEU A 926 -32.98 -6.67 7.37
C LEU A 926 -32.27 -7.26 6.14
N PRO A 927 -31.55 -6.45 5.34
CA PRO A 927 -30.84 -6.95 4.16
C PRO A 927 -29.93 -8.14 4.44
N VAL A 928 -29.16 -8.11 5.54
CA VAL A 928 -28.27 -9.22 5.92
C VAL A 928 -29.03 -10.49 6.35
N PHE A 929 -30.21 -10.35 6.95
CA PHE A 929 -31.04 -11.50 7.30
C PHE A 929 -31.76 -12.08 6.08
N GLN A 930 -32.08 -11.26 5.08
CA GLN A 930 -32.54 -11.73 3.78
C GLN A 930 -31.41 -12.47 3.05
N GLU A 931 -30.17 -11.96 3.12
CA GLU A 931 -28.98 -12.62 2.56
C GLU A 931 -28.71 -13.99 3.20
N VAL A 932 -28.82 -14.10 4.53
CA VAL A 932 -28.50 -15.33 5.26
C VAL A 932 -29.65 -16.33 5.29
N ALA A 933 -30.89 -15.91 5.50
CA ALA A 933 -32.02 -16.81 5.68
C ALA A 933 -32.96 -16.91 4.47
N GLY A 934 -33.02 -15.91 3.58
CA GLY A 934 -33.91 -15.91 2.41
C GLY A 934 -35.32 -16.38 2.76
N GLU A 935 -35.89 -17.31 2.00
CA GLU A 935 -37.26 -17.81 2.22
C GLU A 935 -37.43 -18.68 3.49
N HIS A 936 -36.35 -18.96 4.23
CA HIS A 936 -36.35 -19.85 5.41
C HIS A 936 -36.70 -19.14 6.73
N ALA A 937 -37.05 -17.86 6.71
CA ALA A 937 -37.48 -17.11 7.89
C ALA A 937 -38.83 -16.42 7.67
N PHE A 938 -39.56 -16.21 8.76
CA PHE A 938 -40.76 -15.38 8.79
C PHE A 938 -40.37 -13.94 9.14
N TYR A 939 -40.53 -13.03 8.18
CA TYR A 939 -40.09 -11.65 8.35
C TYR A 939 -41.18 -10.73 8.91
N PHE A 940 -40.75 -9.79 9.76
CA PHE A 940 -41.58 -8.68 10.20
C PHE A 940 -40.86 -7.34 10.01
N SER A 941 -41.65 -6.28 9.85
CA SER A 941 -41.20 -4.91 9.70
C SER A 941 -41.77 -4.03 10.80
N GLY A 942 -41.09 -2.93 11.10
CA GLY A 942 -41.56 -1.93 12.07
C GLY A 942 -40.86 -1.96 13.42
N MET A 943 -40.83 -0.79 14.04
CA MET A 943 -40.07 -0.54 15.27
C MET A 943 -40.95 -0.36 16.51
N GLN A 944 -42.27 -0.33 16.31
CA GLN A 944 -43.23 -0.32 17.42
C GLN A 944 -43.46 -1.74 17.94
N PRO A 945 -43.83 -1.93 19.21
CA PRO A 945 -44.13 -3.25 19.76
C PRO A 945 -45.24 -4.00 19.00
N GLU A 946 -46.25 -3.27 18.51
CA GLU A 946 -47.45 -3.84 17.91
C GLU A 946 -47.16 -4.69 16.65
N PRO A 947 -46.44 -4.20 15.62
CA PRO A 947 -46.07 -5.03 14.46
C PRO A 947 -45.36 -6.35 14.81
N MET A 948 -44.54 -6.37 15.86
CA MET A 948 -43.86 -7.58 16.30
C MET A 948 -44.83 -8.54 17.00
N ALA A 949 -45.70 -8.02 17.86
CA ALA A 949 -46.74 -8.83 18.49
C ALA A 949 -47.67 -9.46 17.43
N ASP A 950 -48.13 -8.66 16.46
CA ASP A 950 -48.99 -9.11 15.37
C ASP A 950 -48.28 -10.15 14.48
N ALA A 951 -46.98 -9.99 14.24
CA ALA A 951 -46.16 -10.98 13.52
C ALA A 951 -46.04 -12.30 14.29
N ILE A 952 -45.84 -12.27 15.60
CA ILE A 952 -45.78 -13.46 16.45
C ILE A 952 -47.16 -14.16 16.49
N GLU A 953 -48.26 -13.42 16.61
CA GLU A 953 -49.61 -13.98 16.54
C GLU A 953 -49.89 -14.65 15.20
N ARG A 954 -49.52 -13.99 14.11
CA ARG A 954 -49.65 -14.56 12.76
C ARG A 954 -48.80 -15.81 12.60
N TRP A 955 -47.58 -15.80 13.13
CA TRP A 955 -46.71 -16.97 13.11
C TRP A 955 -47.30 -18.12 13.93
N LEU A 956 -47.86 -17.87 15.13
CA LEU A 956 -48.54 -18.88 15.94
C LEU A 956 -49.75 -19.49 15.24
N GLU A 957 -50.50 -18.70 14.46
CA GLU A 957 -51.59 -19.22 13.63
C GLU A 957 -51.08 -20.13 12.52
N LEU A 958 -50.05 -19.70 11.80
CA LEU A 958 -49.44 -20.49 10.73
C LEU A 958 -48.82 -21.79 11.27
N ASP A 959 -48.15 -21.74 12.42
CA ASP A 959 -47.53 -22.90 13.06
C ASP A 959 -48.59 -23.93 13.46
N ARG A 960 -49.72 -23.49 14.03
CA ARG A 960 -50.86 -24.36 14.36
C ARG A 960 -51.46 -25.05 13.12
N GLN A 961 -51.39 -24.38 11.97
CA GLN A 961 -51.86 -24.90 10.68
C GLN A 961 -50.80 -25.73 9.94
N GLY A 962 -49.57 -25.83 10.48
CA GLY A 962 -48.43 -26.48 9.80
C GLY A 962 -47.94 -25.73 8.56
N GLN A 963 -48.23 -24.42 8.46
CA GLN A 963 -47.92 -23.55 7.33
C GLN A 963 -46.83 -22.50 7.65
N ALA A 964 -46.28 -22.51 8.86
CA ALA A 964 -45.17 -21.62 9.20
C ALA A 964 -43.95 -21.93 8.32
N PRO A 965 -43.18 -20.91 7.87
CA PRO A 965 -41.97 -21.12 7.11
C PRO A 965 -41.02 -22.10 7.80
N VAL A 966 -40.58 -23.11 7.06
CA VAL A 966 -39.68 -24.14 7.59
C VAL A 966 -38.24 -23.66 7.44
N SER A 967 -37.57 -23.44 8.57
CA SER A 967 -36.16 -23.06 8.58
C SER A 967 -35.21 -24.26 8.42
N LYS A 968 -35.73 -25.49 8.48
CA LYS A 968 -34.98 -26.72 8.20
C LYS A 968 -34.56 -26.73 6.72
N GLY A 969 -33.25 -26.78 6.47
CA GLY A 969 -32.69 -26.76 5.11
C GLY A 969 -32.09 -25.43 4.68
N LEU A 970 -32.08 -24.41 5.56
CA LEU A 970 -31.32 -23.17 5.35
C LEU A 970 -29.87 -23.48 4.96
N PRO A 971 -29.36 -23.00 3.81
CA PRO A 971 -27.98 -23.21 3.39
C PRO A 971 -27.00 -22.52 4.35
N TRP A 972 -25.96 -23.22 4.81
CA TRP A 972 -24.93 -22.66 5.67
C TRP A 972 -23.57 -23.28 5.38
N LEU A 973 -22.50 -22.60 5.81
CA LEU A 973 -21.12 -23.03 5.58
C LEU A 973 -20.52 -23.66 6.84
N THR A 974 -19.72 -24.71 6.64
CA THR A 974 -18.73 -25.12 7.65
C THR A 974 -17.60 -24.10 7.77
N TRP A 975 -16.89 -24.07 8.88
CA TRP A 975 -15.68 -23.24 9.06
C TRP A 975 -14.64 -23.52 7.99
N LYS A 976 -14.50 -24.78 7.56
CA LYS A 976 -13.63 -25.16 6.44
C LYS A 976 -14.04 -24.48 5.13
N GLN A 977 -15.34 -24.47 4.81
CA GLN A 977 -15.85 -23.78 3.61
C GLN A 977 -15.72 -22.27 3.73
N SER A 978 -15.95 -21.71 4.92
CA SER A 978 -15.77 -20.28 5.21
C SER A 978 -14.31 -19.85 5.03
N ALA A 979 -13.35 -20.60 5.57
CA ALA A 979 -11.92 -20.37 5.38
C ALA A 979 -11.52 -20.50 3.91
N LYS A 980 -12.13 -21.43 3.16
CA LYS A 980 -11.89 -21.56 1.72
C LYS A 980 -12.38 -20.35 0.92
N GLN A 981 -13.55 -19.82 1.23
CA GLN A 981 -14.02 -18.57 0.61
C GLN A 981 -13.10 -17.39 0.94
N LEU A 982 -12.63 -17.28 2.20
CA LEU A 982 -11.67 -16.25 2.58
C LEU A 982 -10.36 -16.38 1.78
N GLU A 983 -9.83 -17.60 1.61
CA GLU A 983 -8.65 -17.88 0.78
C GLU A 983 -8.86 -17.43 -0.68
N GLU A 984 -10.00 -17.80 -1.28
CA GLU A 984 -10.33 -17.46 -2.67
C GLU A 984 -10.33 -15.94 -2.91
N VAL A 985 -10.72 -15.15 -1.91
CA VAL A 985 -10.67 -13.68 -1.97
C VAL A 985 -9.25 -13.16 -1.66
N ALA A 986 -8.72 -13.49 -0.48
CA ALA A 986 -7.49 -12.91 0.06
C ALA A 986 -6.24 -13.28 -0.75
N VAL A 987 -6.24 -14.46 -1.38
CA VAL A 987 -5.10 -15.01 -2.14
C VAL A 987 -5.50 -15.32 -3.58
N GLY A 988 -6.69 -15.86 -3.80
CA GLY A 988 -7.17 -16.24 -5.14
C GLY A 988 -7.55 -15.05 -6.04
N GLY A 989 -7.76 -13.86 -5.45
CA GLY A 989 -8.13 -12.66 -6.20
C GLY A 989 -9.60 -12.58 -6.62
N ASN A 990 -10.49 -13.40 -6.04
CA ASN A 990 -11.93 -13.40 -6.30
C ASN A 990 -12.64 -12.21 -5.63
N TRP A 991 -12.30 -10.99 -6.05
CA TRP A 991 -12.88 -9.76 -5.51
C TRP A 991 -14.29 -9.54 -6.06
N TYR A 992 -15.21 -9.06 -5.21
CA TYR A 992 -16.59 -8.77 -5.59
C TYR A 992 -16.70 -7.49 -6.44
N THR A 993 -15.95 -6.46 -6.06
CA THR A 993 -15.91 -5.17 -6.77
C THR A 993 -14.61 -4.44 -6.41
N SER A 994 -14.22 -3.46 -7.21
CA SER A 994 -13.30 -2.40 -6.78
C SER A 994 -14.08 -1.11 -6.52
N TRP A 995 -13.51 -0.24 -5.69
CA TRP A 995 -13.91 1.15 -5.55
C TRP A 995 -12.74 2.04 -5.98
N GLU A 996 -12.98 2.92 -6.95
CA GLU A 996 -12.00 3.92 -7.37
C GLU A 996 -12.20 5.23 -6.61
N PRO A 997 -11.11 5.91 -6.20
CA PRO A 997 -11.21 7.26 -5.67
C PRO A 997 -11.82 8.20 -6.72
N GLY A 998 -13.04 8.66 -6.48
CA GLY A 998 -13.81 9.50 -7.41
C GLY A 998 -13.85 10.99 -7.04
N SER A 999 -14.33 11.82 -7.98
CA SER A 999 -14.70 13.23 -7.74
C SER A 999 -16.00 13.37 -6.94
N ASP A 1000 -16.85 12.34 -7.01
CA ASP A 1000 -18.14 12.35 -6.33
C ASP A 1000 -17.95 12.25 -4.81
N ARG A 1001 -18.88 12.86 -4.07
CA ARG A 1001 -18.92 12.87 -2.61
C ARG A 1001 -20.27 12.37 -2.15
N TYR A 1002 -20.27 11.73 -0.99
CA TYR A 1002 -21.51 11.30 -0.34
C TYR A 1002 -21.40 11.61 1.15
N PHE A 1003 -22.51 11.94 1.79
CA PHE A 1003 -22.60 12.26 3.21
C PHE A 1003 -23.88 11.65 3.78
N ALA A 1004 -23.78 10.89 4.86
CA ALA A 1004 -24.95 10.39 5.59
C ALA A 1004 -25.28 11.31 6.77
N ALA A 1005 -26.55 11.36 7.18
CA ALA A 1005 -26.98 12.12 8.35
C ALA A 1005 -26.30 11.68 9.66
N SER A 1006 -25.88 10.41 9.73
CA SER A 1006 -25.09 9.85 10.82
C SER A 1006 -23.61 10.24 10.80
N ASP A 1007 -23.13 11.02 9.80
CA ASP A 1007 -21.75 11.49 9.77
C ASP A 1007 -21.48 12.37 11.01
N TYR A 1008 -20.73 11.81 11.95
CA TYR A 1008 -20.42 12.46 13.22
C TYR A 1008 -19.39 13.60 13.06
N ARG A 1009 -18.73 13.73 11.90
CA ARG A 1009 -17.86 14.89 11.58
C ARG A 1009 -18.69 16.13 11.25
N ALA A 1010 -19.97 15.93 10.95
CA ALA A 1010 -20.85 17.02 10.58
C ALA A 1010 -21.14 17.93 11.77
N GLN A 1011 -21.09 19.23 11.54
CA GLN A 1011 -21.49 20.21 12.54
C GLN A 1011 -23.02 20.30 12.57
N THR A 1012 -23.58 20.34 13.77
CA THR A 1012 -25.03 20.41 14.01
C THR A 1012 -25.24 21.42 15.14
N THR A 1013 -26.19 22.34 14.98
CA THR A 1013 -26.59 23.28 16.05
C THR A 1013 -28.04 23.10 16.48
N THR A 1014 -28.84 22.41 15.66
CA THR A 1014 -30.20 21.95 15.97
C THR A 1014 -30.40 20.54 15.42
N GLY A 1015 -31.48 19.88 15.84
CA GLY A 1015 -31.82 18.52 15.44
C GLY A 1015 -31.16 17.42 16.26
N GLN A 1016 -31.68 16.21 16.14
CA GLN A 1016 -31.15 15.02 16.82
C GLN A 1016 -31.05 13.84 15.86
N LEU A 1017 -30.02 13.01 16.03
CA LEU A 1017 -29.88 11.77 15.28
C LEU A 1017 -30.84 10.73 15.86
N VAL A 1018 -31.82 10.32 15.08
CA VAL A 1018 -32.78 9.28 15.43
C VAL A 1018 -32.73 8.23 14.34
N ARG A 1019 -32.22 7.04 14.69
CA ARG A 1019 -32.18 5.87 13.78
C ARG A 1019 -31.49 6.16 12.44
N GLY A 1020 -30.33 6.82 12.49
CA GLY A 1020 -29.54 7.13 11.29
C GLY A 1020 -30.03 8.32 10.47
N GLN A 1021 -31.14 8.98 10.85
CA GLN A 1021 -31.62 10.22 10.25
C GLN A 1021 -31.50 11.38 11.22
N ARG A 1022 -31.23 12.59 10.71
CA ARG A 1022 -31.25 13.81 11.53
C ARG A 1022 -32.59 14.48 11.42
N VAL A 1023 -33.33 14.47 12.52
CA VAL A 1023 -34.66 15.05 12.62
C VAL A 1023 -34.53 16.44 13.23
N SER A 1024 -35.13 17.44 12.58
CA SER A 1024 -35.19 18.81 13.10
C SER A 1024 -35.92 18.85 14.44
N LEU A 1025 -35.49 19.77 15.29
CA LEU A 1025 -36.19 20.12 16.52
C LEU A 1025 -36.87 21.48 16.29
N ASN A 1026 -37.81 21.85 17.15
CA ASN A 1026 -38.52 23.14 17.12
C ASN A 1026 -37.58 24.31 17.50
N ALA A 1027 -36.43 24.42 16.83
CA ALA A 1027 -35.36 25.37 17.08
C ALA A 1027 -34.58 25.62 15.77
N PRO A 1028 -34.35 26.89 15.40
CA PRO A 1028 -33.66 27.24 14.17
C PRO A 1028 -32.17 26.93 14.26
N GLY A 1029 -31.54 26.54 13.15
CA GLY A 1029 -30.10 26.29 13.10
C GLY A 1029 -29.64 25.42 11.95
N VAL A 1030 -28.41 24.92 12.09
CA VAL A 1030 -27.77 23.97 11.18
C VAL A 1030 -28.23 22.56 11.60
N LEU A 1031 -29.06 21.93 10.77
CA LEU A 1031 -29.43 20.53 10.98
C LEU A 1031 -28.25 19.60 10.64
N PHE A 1032 -27.47 19.96 9.61
CA PHE A 1032 -26.30 19.21 9.18
C PHE A 1032 -25.35 20.10 8.38
N ALA A 1033 -24.06 20.11 8.69
CA ALA A 1033 -23.04 20.74 7.86
C ALA A 1033 -21.88 19.77 7.64
N THR A 1034 -21.51 19.52 6.38
CA THR A 1034 -20.40 18.61 6.04
C THR A 1034 -19.09 19.08 6.68
N PRO A 1035 -18.15 18.17 6.99
CA PRO A 1035 -16.76 18.60 7.15
C PRO A 1035 -16.28 19.32 5.87
N PRO A 1036 -15.35 20.29 5.96
CA PRO A 1036 -14.77 20.90 4.78
C PRO A 1036 -14.04 19.84 3.94
N PHE A 1037 -14.21 19.88 2.62
CA PHE A 1037 -13.59 18.91 1.72
C PHE A 1037 -13.04 19.55 0.45
N LYS A 1038 -12.06 18.85 -0.15
CA LYS A 1038 -11.42 19.28 -1.40
C LYS A 1038 -12.26 18.86 -2.61
N ILE A 1039 -12.43 19.77 -3.55
CA ILE A 1039 -13.08 19.54 -4.83
C ILE A 1039 -12.33 20.30 -5.94
N THR A 1040 -12.24 19.72 -7.12
CA THR A 1040 -11.61 20.37 -8.28
C THR A 1040 -12.56 21.38 -8.92
N ALA A 1041 -12.03 22.26 -9.77
CA ALA A 1041 -12.87 23.11 -10.62
C ALA A 1041 -13.79 22.27 -11.51
N GLY A 1042 -15.06 22.64 -11.62
CA GLY A 1042 -16.06 21.88 -12.37
C GLY A 1042 -17.51 22.25 -12.06
N ASP A 1043 -18.43 21.61 -12.77
CA ASP A 1043 -19.87 21.70 -12.52
C ASP A 1043 -20.33 20.44 -11.77
N TYR A 1044 -21.14 20.63 -10.73
CA TYR A 1044 -21.55 19.59 -9.79
C TYR A 1044 -23.05 19.67 -9.49
N VAL A 1045 -23.64 18.52 -9.14
CA VAL A 1045 -25.00 18.43 -8.61
C VAL A 1045 -24.96 17.98 -7.16
N VAL A 1046 -25.55 18.77 -6.27
CA VAL A 1046 -25.80 18.39 -4.89
C VAL A 1046 -27.23 17.86 -4.78
N ARG A 1047 -27.38 16.57 -4.46
CA ARG A 1047 -28.67 15.93 -4.24
C ARG A 1047 -28.86 15.64 -2.75
N VAL A 1048 -29.96 16.12 -2.17
CA VAL A 1048 -30.30 15.95 -0.75
C VAL A 1048 -31.52 15.05 -0.64
N GLU A 1049 -31.40 13.98 0.16
CA GLU A 1049 -32.47 13.03 0.44
C GLU A 1049 -32.96 13.15 1.89
N GLY A 1050 -34.26 12.94 2.07
CA GLY A 1050 -34.91 13.03 3.35
C GLY A 1050 -36.43 13.01 3.26
N ALA A 1051 -37.09 13.48 4.31
CA ALA A 1051 -38.53 13.70 4.36
C ALA A 1051 -38.82 15.07 4.97
N ARG A 1052 -39.56 15.93 4.25
CA ARG A 1052 -40.02 17.22 4.77
C ARG A 1052 -41.54 17.20 4.89
N LEU A 1053 -42.03 17.34 6.12
CA LEU A 1053 -43.47 17.30 6.44
C LEU A 1053 -44.06 18.71 6.38
N GLY A 1054 -45.06 18.90 5.52
CA GLY A 1054 -45.76 20.18 5.36
C GLY A 1054 -44.94 21.26 4.65
N ALA A 1055 -45.59 22.39 4.36
CA ALA A 1055 -44.96 23.58 3.77
C ALA A 1055 -44.63 24.67 4.81
N GLU A 1056 -44.94 24.42 6.09
CA GLU A 1056 -44.65 25.33 7.19
C GLU A 1056 -43.13 25.34 7.51
N GLY A 1057 -42.65 26.48 8.00
CA GLY A 1057 -41.23 26.75 8.22
C GLY A 1057 -40.39 26.84 6.94
N MET A 1058 -39.10 27.12 7.10
CA MET A 1058 -38.10 27.23 6.04
C MET A 1058 -36.99 26.20 6.26
N ALA A 1059 -36.69 25.43 5.22
CA ALA A 1059 -35.53 24.55 5.17
C ALA A 1059 -34.83 24.73 3.83
N TRP A 1060 -33.50 24.89 3.84
CA TRP A 1060 -32.71 25.12 2.65
C TRP A 1060 -31.31 24.53 2.77
N VAL A 1061 -30.62 24.38 1.65
CA VAL A 1061 -29.23 23.96 1.56
C VAL A 1061 -28.37 25.11 1.06
N ASP A 1062 -27.24 25.37 1.71
CA ASP A 1062 -26.20 26.32 1.29
C ASP A 1062 -24.93 25.56 0.88
N VAL A 1063 -24.30 25.96 -0.22
CA VAL A 1063 -22.99 25.47 -0.65
C VAL A 1063 -21.99 26.61 -0.60
N GLU A 1064 -20.96 26.47 0.22
CA GLU A 1064 -20.01 27.54 0.53
C GLU A 1064 -18.55 27.07 0.40
N ALA A 1065 -17.63 28.01 0.18
CA ALA A 1065 -16.18 27.82 0.06
C ALA A 1065 -15.41 28.99 0.70
N HIS A 1066 -14.10 28.84 0.90
CA HIS A 1066 -13.21 29.88 1.46
C HIS A 1066 -13.71 30.41 2.80
N ASP A 1067 -13.92 29.49 3.76
CA ASP A 1067 -14.46 29.77 5.09
C ASP A 1067 -15.79 30.55 5.09
N GLY A 1068 -16.63 30.31 4.08
CA GLY A 1068 -17.93 30.97 3.93
C GLY A 1068 -17.88 32.30 3.20
N ALA A 1069 -16.70 32.76 2.75
CA ALA A 1069 -16.59 33.97 1.94
C ALA A 1069 -17.29 33.81 0.59
N TRP A 1070 -17.35 32.59 0.04
CA TRP A 1070 -17.99 32.30 -1.22
C TRP A 1070 -19.23 31.46 -0.98
N ARG A 1071 -20.41 32.00 -1.31
CA ARG A 1071 -21.65 31.21 -1.43
C ARG A 1071 -21.86 30.85 -2.89
N LEU A 1072 -21.64 29.59 -3.21
CA LEU A 1072 -21.66 29.07 -4.58
C LEU A 1072 -23.08 28.74 -5.05
N ALA A 1073 -23.92 28.24 -4.15
CA ALA A 1073 -25.33 27.96 -4.41
C ALA A 1073 -26.15 27.99 -3.12
N SER A 1074 -27.46 28.20 -3.26
CA SER A 1074 -28.44 28.05 -2.18
C SER A 1074 -29.80 27.65 -2.77
N ALA A 1075 -30.50 26.70 -2.15
CA ALA A 1075 -31.81 26.24 -2.63
C ALA A 1075 -32.71 25.76 -1.49
N SER A 1076 -34.01 26.03 -1.58
CA SER A 1076 -35.01 25.52 -0.62
C SER A 1076 -35.24 24.01 -0.80
N LEU A 1077 -35.48 23.30 0.31
CA LEU A 1077 -35.85 21.89 0.31
C LEU A 1077 -37.37 21.74 0.07
N ALA A 1078 -37.78 20.93 -0.89
CA ALA A 1078 -39.18 20.69 -1.23
C ALA A 1078 -39.89 19.79 -0.20
N PRO A 1079 -41.20 19.98 0.06
CA PRO A 1079 -42.03 19.01 0.79
C PRO A 1079 -42.12 17.67 0.06
N GLY A 1080 -42.10 16.57 0.80
CA GLY A 1080 -42.16 15.21 0.24
C GLY A 1080 -41.15 14.25 0.88
N GLU A 1081 -41.11 13.01 0.37
CA GLU A 1081 -40.16 11.97 0.75
C GLU A 1081 -39.24 11.62 -0.43
N GLY A 1082 -37.99 11.26 -0.13
CA GLY A 1082 -36.98 10.93 -1.15
C GLY A 1082 -36.06 12.11 -1.43
N VAL A 1083 -35.88 12.48 -2.70
CA VAL A 1083 -35.05 13.64 -3.08
C VAL A 1083 -35.81 14.93 -2.80
N ILE A 1084 -35.38 15.64 -1.77
CA ILE A 1084 -36.00 16.89 -1.31
C ILE A 1084 -35.27 18.14 -1.83
N ALA A 1085 -34.06 18.01 -2.38
CA ALA A 1085 -33.44 19.06 -3.18
C ALA A 1085 -32.41 18.51 -4.18
N GLU A 1086 -32.27 19.22 -5.30
CA GLU A 1086 -31.21 19.03 -6.29
C GLU A 1086 -30.66 20.40 -6.70
N VAL A 1087 -29.37 20.65 -6.49
CA VAL A 1087 -28.75 21.97 -6.62
C VAL A 1087 -27.55 21.90 -7.54
N GLN A 1088 -27.55 22.70 -8.60
CA GLN A 1088 -26.41 22.86 -9.51
C GLN A 1088 -25.39 23.82 -8.89
N VAL A 1089 -24.13 23.41 -8.86
CA VAL A 1089 -23.02 24.15 -8.24
C VAL A 1089 -21.88 24.24 -9.24
N ARG A 1090 -21.44 25.47 -9.52
CA ARG A 1090 -20.25 25.70 -10.35
C ARG A 1090 -19.06 26.14 -9.50
N VAL A 1091 -18.03 25.31 -9.48
CA VAL A 1091 -16.77 25.55 -8.77
C VAL A 1091 -15.73 26.06 -9.77
N LYS A 1092 -15.29 27.31 -9.62
CA LYS A 1092 -14.46 28.00 -10.64
C LYS A 1092 -12.97 27.67 -10.59
N GLU A 1093 -12.50 27.21 -9.44
CA GLU A 1093 -11.11 26.87 -9.15
C GLU A 1093 -11.09 25.72 -8.15
N ASP A 1094 -9.96 25.02 -8.03
CA ASP A 1094 -9.82 23.99 -7.00
C ASP A 1094 -10.00 24.60 -5.61
N VAL A 1095 -11.04 24.13 -4.91
CA VAL A 1095 -11.39 24.57 -3.56
C VAL A 1095 -10.94 23.51 -2.56
N ARG A 1096 -10.28 23.92 -1.49
CA ARG A 1096 -9.76 22.99 -0.46
C ARG A 1096 -10.72 22.76 0.71
N ASP A 1097 -11.74 23.60 0.84
CA ASP A 1097 -12.57 23.74 2.03
C ASP A 1097 -14.08 23.88 1.73
N LEU A 1098 -14.56 23.30 0.62
CA LEU A 1098 -15.97 23.33 0.25
C LEU A 1098 -16.81 22.74 1.40
N ARG A 1099 -17.92 23.41 1.74
CA ARG A 1099 -18.84 23.01 2.81
C ARG A 1099 -20.28 23.10 2.33
N ILE A 1100 -21.09 22.11 2.67
CA ILE A 1100 -22.53 22.11 2.38
C ILE A 1100 -23.29 22.09 3.71
N ARG A 1101 -24.29 22.96 3.87
CA ARG A 1101 -25.07 23.10 5.10
C ARG A 1101 -26.56 22.98 4.82
N ILE A 1102 -27.24 22.13 5.59
CA ILE A 1102 -28.69 22.03 5.66
C ILE A 1102 -29.16 22.87 6.84
N MET A 1103 -29.94 23.89 6.54
CA MET A 1103 -30.47 24.87 7.49
C MET A 1103 -31.97 24.66 7.67
N VAL A 1104 -32.45 24.86 8.89
CA VAL A 1104 -33.88 24.82 9.26
C VAL A 1104 -34.23 25.99 10.18
N ASP A 1105 -35.46 26.48 10.12
CA ASP A 1105 -36.02 27.37 11.13
C ASP A 1105 -36.81 26.61 12.23
N ALA A 1106 -37.43 27.35 13.16
CA ALA A 1106 -38.11 26.77 14.31
C ALA A 1106 -39.37 25.96 13.96
N ASP A 1107 -39.97 26.24 12.81
CA ASP A 1107 -41.27 25.69 12.40
C ASP A 1107 -41.12 24.60 11.32
N ALA A 1108 -39.89 24.37 10.82
CA ALA A 1108 -39.60 23.37 9.79
C ALA A 1108 -39.52 21.94 10.37
N SER A 1109 -40.38 21.05 9.87
CA SER A 1109 -40.32 19.62 10.16
C SER A 1109 -39.58 18.87 9.03
N LEU A 1110 -38.33 18.48 9.31
CA LEU A 1110 -37.42 17.87 8.34
C LEU A 1110 -36.69 16.67 8.96
N SER A 1111 -36.64 15.56 8.22
CA SER A 1111 -35.75 14.44 8.47
C SER A 1111 -34.74 14.33 7.33
N PHE A 1112 -33.46 14.57 7.61
CA PHE A 1112 -32.37 14.40 6.66
C PHE A 1112 -31.80 12.98 6.73
N SER A 1113 -31.60 12.33 5.57
CA SER A 1113 -30.99 10.99 5.49
C SER A 1113 -29.61 11.01 4.83
N THR A 1114 -29.49 11.49 3.60
CA THR A 1114 -28.26 11.39 2.80
C THR A 1114 -28.09 12.57 1.86
N MET A 1115 -26.85 12.85 1.47
CA MET A 1115 -26.52 13.88 0.49
C MET A 1115 -25.40 13.41 -0.43
N ALA A 1116 -25.54 13.61 -1.73
CA ALA A 1116 -24.53 13.30 -2.73
C ALA A 1116 -24.09 14.57 -3.48
N VAL A 1117 -22.82 14.65 -3.84
CA VAL A 1117 -22.24 15.67 -4.72
C VAL A 1117 -21.63 14.94 -5.90
N ALA A 1118 -22.24 15.04 -7.08
CA ALA A 1118 -21.78 14.35 -8.27
C ALA A 1118 -21.25 15.33 -9.31
N ALA A 1119 -20.16 15.00 -9.99
CA ALA A 1119 -19.71 15.80 -11.14
C ALA A 1119 -20.73 15.69 -12.29
N VAL A 1120 -21.01 16.80 -12.96
CA VAL A 1120 -21.79 16.80 -14.21
C VAL A 1120 -20.83 16.44 -15.33
N HIS A 1121 -20.93 15.22 -15.85
CA HIS A 1121 -20.14 14.74 -16.98
C HIS A 1121 -20.68 15.20 -18.33
#